data_AF-A0AAV5SNB5-F1
#
_entry.id   AF-A0AAV5SNB5-F1
#
_cell.length_a   1.000
_cell.length_b   1.000
_cell.length_c   1.000
_cell.angle_alpha   90.00
_cell.angle_beta   90.00
_cell.angle_gamma   90.00
#
_symmetry.space_group_name_H-M   'P 1'
#
loop_
_entity.id
_entity.type
_entity.pdbx_description
1 polymer ?
#
loop_
_entity_poly.entity_id
_entity_poly.type
_entity_poly.pdbx_seq_one_letter_code
_entity_poly.pdbx_strand_id
1 'polypeptide(L)'
;EMKSGQKPEVKKWKGKKKVKTLADKKAKGLHMNRVDRKKFAKEGAKKQFDDKIKKAVKHQLEELEERSVSSMSESSFGSQPPPKRKRVSFSSALEHHKLFDKKDMSLEIKASTASPGKSLLKNKGGDKKKEKKAKKEVKMDVDEDDAMEGEVQNEKENESDGEEEEEKQVVRLKKKIQVTKSVKEQLLTMPRKERKKFLKELAAKKKPNFALGEQCKQLWEVIRSGKTKKDLKEQSIEKLIKLVKGKLKNLVYSHDTSRVIECLYKERKDGVRAMVYDELFSEIVKMSKSKYARFFVTKMIKYGSKIQREKIMDAFKGHCVSMFRVSHSADVLELVFNDYASQPQRWDILAEFYGREFVLFKKDTPRSIEQIIAEEPSKKKGMIKYLEEIVMDIVGKTTIKSSLAHKLMLDLMTYGDREQQANLIDSIKDKLPEFIHTPDGSELAMRVVWNTNTKDRKLIVKNFKDLAVKAATDIHGCRTLMAIFDCVDDTVLVNKFITQEITNNVGTVCESKFGIRTAHYLVHPRDGRVMRKHVYQMLAKGDSNEHSKKPMGERYTELFRVFAPGIFTWMAANMEKLIFGQVETANLVLAALEPAGNKYERFERVVDPQLRLPCYEAIAELAKKEFIPCDMDNAHIVEHKWANFVLSRLLKFDGGLPEEERLSTQLAKLTTDQIGSWVGCNKGCFTLLRMYENGNAETKKKVKGSVNLKRIQTYSSEGAKILTKVLTA
;
A
#
# COMPACT_ATOMS: atom_id res chain seq x y z
N GLU A 1 68.88 -71.78 48.25
CA GLU A 1 68.93 -71.43 46.80
C GLU A 1 67.51 -71.29 46.24
N MET A 2 67.38 -71.18 44.92
CA MET A 2 66.16 -71.38 44.12
C MET A 2 64.98 -70.37 44.26
N LYS A 3 64.02 -70.51 43.35
CA LYS A 3 62.99 -69.51 42.98
C LYS A 3 61.58 -69.97 43.38
N SER A 4 60.77 -69.06 43.93
CA SER A 4 59.32 -68.95 43.66
C SER A 4 58.80 -67.61 44.24
N GLY A 5 57.67 -67.04 43.81
CA GLY A 5 56.80 -67.47 42.71
C GLY A 5 55.34 -67.00 42.81
N GLN A 6 55.06 -65.79 43.30
CA GLN A 6 53.67 -65.29 43.47
C GLN A 6 53.45 -63.90 42.85
N LYS A 7 52.27 -63.71 42.25
CA LYS A 7 51.76 -62.42 41.72
C LYS A 7 50.66 -61.87 42.64
N PRO A 8 50.60 -60.54 42.85
CA PRO A 8 49.35 -59.86 43.21
C PRO A 8 48.70 -59.11 42.03
N GLU A 9 47.39 -58.93 42.14
CA GLU A 9 46.40 -58.51 41.15
C GLU A 9 46.62 -57.17 40.39
N VAL A 10 46.07 -57.10 39.17
CA VAL A 10 45.96 -55.87 38.36
C VAL A 10 44.73 -55.04 38.77
N LYS A 11 44.93 -53.95 39.51
CA LYS A 11 43.85 -52.98 39.82
C LYS A 11 43.55 -52.07 38.62
N LYS A 12 42.32 -52.18 38.09
CA LYS A 12 41.84 -51.45 36.89
C LYS A 12 41.83 -49.93 37.09
N TRP A 13 42.56 -49.19 36.25
CA TRP A 13 42.62 -47.73 36.28
C TRP A 13 41.32 -47.09 35.73
N LYS A 14 40.46 -46.56 36.61
CA LYS A 14 39.26 -45.81 36.17
C LYS A 14 39.66 -44.44 35.60
N GLY A 15 39.18 -44.12 34.40
CA GLY A 15 39.63 -42.96 33.62
C GLY A 15 39.23 -41.58 34.18
N LYS A 16 40.10 -40.59 33.98
CA LYS A 16 39.89 -39.18 34.40
C LYS A 16 38.73 -38.54 33.61
N LYS A 17 37.63 -38.18 34.30
CA LYS A 17 36.51 -37.42 33.69
C LYS A 17 36.99 -36.04 33.22
N LYS A 18 36.91 -35.75 31.92
CA LYS A 18 37.30 -34.44 31.35
C LYS A 18 36.33 -33.33 31.82
N VAL A 19 36.88 -32.25 32.38
CA VAL A 19 36.15 -31.02 32.74
C VAL A 19 36.38 -30.01 31.61
N LYS A 20 35.31 -29.45 31.02
CA LYS A 20 35.41 -28.55 29.86
C LYS A 20 35.38 -27.06 30.20
N THR A 21 34.77 -26.66 31.32
CA THR A 21 34.62 -25.24 31.71
C THR A 21 34.95 -24.98 33.19
N LEU A 22 35.20 -23.72 33.56
CA LEU A 22 35.32 -23.32 34.97
C LEU A 22 33.99 -23.50 35.74
N ALA A 23 32.86 -23.30 35.06
CA ALA A 23 31.53 -23.57 35.59
C ALA A 23 31.32 -25.05 35.91
N ASP A 24 31.70 -25.97 35.00
CA ASP A 24 31.73 -27.42 35.27
C ASP A 24 32.56 -27.75 36.51
N LYS A 25 33.75 -27.13 36.63
CA LYS A 25 34.70 -27.39 37.73
C LYS A 25 34.07 -27.03 39.08
N LYS A 26 33.40 -25.87 39.15
CA LYS A 26 32.65 -25.43 40.34
C LYS A 26 31.41 -26.30 40.62
N ALA A 27 30.60 -26.57 39.60
CA ALA A 27 29.36 -27.35 39.74
C ALA A 27 29.61 -28.82 40.15
N LYS A 28 30.81 -29.36 39.87
CA LYS A 28 31.23 -30.71 40.25
C LYS A 28 32.06 -30.73 41.55
N GLY A 29 32.14 -29.62 42.28
CA GLY A 29 32.81 -29.53 43.59
C GLY A 29 34.34 -29.62 43.56
N LEU A 30 35.00 -29.55 42.39
CA LEU A 30 36.46 -29.66 42.32
C LEU A 30 37.14 -28.37 42.79
N HIS A 31 38.25 -28.52 43.52
CA HIS A 31 39.00 -27.38 44.05
C HIS A 31 39.44 -26.40 42.95
N MET A 32 39.08 -25.13 43.12
CA MET A 32 39.46 -24.04 42.23
C MET A 32 40.68 -23.29 42.79
N ASN A 33 41.77 -23.29 42.03
CA ASN A 33 43.02 -22.62 42.42
C ASN A 33 42.86 -21.09 42.39
N ARG A 34 43.79 -20.33 42.98
CA ARG A 34 43.74 -18.85 43.08
C ARG A 34 43.52 -18.16 41.71
N VAL A 35 44.06 -18.73 40.63
CA VAL A 35 43.87 -18.23 39.24
C VAL A 35 42.46 -18.54 38.72
N ASP A 36 41.95 -19.76 38.92
CA ASP A 36 40.60 -20.17 38.51
C ASP A 36 39.52 -19.29 39.17
N ARG A 37 39.67 -19.01 40.48
CA ARG A 37 38.77 -18.13 41.23
C ARG A 37 38.77 -16.70 40.64
N LYS A 38 39.96 -16.15 40.32
CA LYS A 38 40.08 -14.83 39.64
C LYS A 38 39.44 -14.81 38.24
N LYS A 39 39.58 -15.87 37.45
CA LYS A 39 38.94 -15.97 36.12
C LYS A 39 37.41 -16.04 36.24
N PHE A 40 36.88 -16.92 37.08
CA PHE A 40 35.45 -17.08 37.29
C PHE A 40 34.79 -15.81 37.86
N ALA A 41 35.49 -15.06 38.73
CA ALA A 41 35.04 -13.75 39.20
C ALA A 41 34.97 -12.71 38.06
N LYS A 42 35.95 -12.67 37.16
CA LYS A 42 35.91 -11.79 35.96
C LYS A 42 34.80 -12.19 34.99
N GLU A 43 34.55 -13.49 34.79
CA GLU A 43 33.43 -13.99 33.97
C GLU A 43 32.06 -13.59 34.57
N GLY A 44 31.90 -13.72 35.89
CA GLY A 44 30.71 -13.27 36.61
C GLY A 44 30.49 -11.75 36.51
N ALA A 45 31.53 -10.96 36.75
CA ALA A 45 31.48 -9.50 36.64
C ALA A 45 31.15 -9.04 35.21
N LYS A 46 31.76 -9.67 34.19
CA LYS A 46 31.41 -9.39 32.79
C LYS A 46 29.96 -9.73 32.50
N LYS A 47 29.45 -10.88 32.94
CA LYS A 47 28.04 -11.25 32.73
C LYS A 47 27.07 -10.26 33.39
N GLN A 48 27.37 -9.79 34.61
CA GLN A 48 26.60 -8.74 35.27
C GLN A 48 26.64 -7.40 34.51
N PHE A 49 27.77 -7.05 33.88
CA PHE A 49 27.90 -5.87 33.04
C PHE A 49 27.09 -6.01 31.74
N ASP A 50 27.21 -7.14 31.04
CA ASP A 50 26.44 -7.45 29.84
C ASP A 50 24.92 -7.44 30.11
N ASP A 51 24.47 -7.95 31.26
CA ASP A 51 23.06 -7.94 31.67
C ASP A 51 22.58 -6.56 32.15
N LYS A 52 23.45 -5.71 32.73
CA LYS A 52 23.16 -4.28 32.95
C LYS A 52 22.97 -3.53 31.63
N ILE A 53 23.83 -3.76 30.63
CA ILE A 53 23.69 -3.16 29.30
C ILE A 53 22.36 -3.58 28.65
N LYS A 54 21.99 -4.86 28.70
CA LYS A 54 20.69 -5.32 28.16
C LYS A 54 19.50 -4.63 28.83
N LYS A 55 19.54 -4.42 30.15
CA LYS A 55 18.48 -3.68 30.86
C LYS A 55 18.42 -2.21 30.45
N ALA A 56 19.56 -1.54 30.32
CA ALA A 56 19.62 -0.15 29.84
C ALA A 56 19.12 -0.01 28.39
N VAL A 57 19.52 -0.91 27.49
CA VAL A 57 19.04 -0.95 26.09
C VAL A 57 17.54 -1.24 26.02
N LYS A 58 17.02 -2.13 26.88
CA LYS A 58 15.57 -2.37 26.97
C LYS A 58 14.81 -1.13 27.45
N HIS A 59 15.29 -0.47 28.50
CA HIS A 59 14.70 0.78 28.99
C HIS A 59 14.69 1.87 27.92
N GLN A 60 15.81 2.07 27.20
CA GLN A 60 15.86 3.03 26.09
C GLN A 60 14.95 2.65 24.92
N LEU A 61 14.72 1.37 24.65
CA LEU A 61 13.73 0.93 23.67
C LEU A 61 12.30 1.25 24.13
N GLU A 62 11.97 1.01 25.40
CA GLU A 62 10.66 1.34 25.98
C GLU A 62 10.41 2.85 26.02
N GLU A 63 11.41 3.67 26.40
CA GLU A 63 11.36 5.13 26.29
C GLU A 63 11.21 5.63 24.84
N LEU A 64 11.82 4.95 23.86
CA LEU A 64 11.68 5.30 22.45
C LEU A 64 10.31 4.90 21.89
N GLU A 65 9.74 3.77 22.34
CA GLU A 65 8.37 3.38 22.02
C GLU A 65 7.37 4.38 22.60
N GLU A 66 7.49 4.77 23.88
CA GLU A 66 6.63 5.80 24.49
C GLU A 66 6.75 7.17 23.79
N ARG A 67 7.97 7.64 23.50
CA ARG A 67 8.19 8.89 22.74
C ARG A 67 7.69 8.81 21.30
N SER A 68 7.58 7.62 20.71
CA SER A 68 6.97 7.45 19.38
C SER A 68 5.47 7.70 19.37
N VAL A 69 4.78 7.56 20.52
CA VAL A 69 3.33 7.80 20.63
C VAL A 69 2.98 9.29 20.63
N SER A 70 3.84 10.16 21.21
CA SER A 70 3.60 11.60 21.27
C SER A 70 4.16 12.41 20.09
N SER A 71 5.10 11.84 19.32
CA SER A 71 5.86 12.56 18.27
C SER A 71 5.70 11.98 16.85
N MET A 72 4.51 11.51 16.50
CA MET A 72 4.19 11.05 15.13
C MET A 72 3.81 12.21 14.21
N SER A 73 4.81 12.80 13.56
CA SER A 73 4.63 13.31 12.19
C SER A 73 4.71 12.14 11.21
N GLU A 74 3.86 12.10 10.17
CA GLU A 74 3.70 10.92 9.30
C GLU A 74 4.87 10.74 8.29
N SER A 75 6.06 10.32 8.75
CA SER A 75 7.22 10.09 7.87
C SER A 75 8.20 8.96 8.29
N SER A 76 7.72 7.72 8.48
CA SER A 76 8.61 6.55 8.46
C SER A 76 7.93 5.28 7.96
N PHE A 77 8.41 4.75 6.83
CA PHE A 77 7.89 3.52 6.22
C PHE A 77 8.62 2.29 6.78
N GLY A 78 7.99 1.58 7.71
CA GLY A 78 8.54 0.37 8.33
C GLY A 78 8.81 -0.73 7.30
N SER A 79 10.08 -1.00 7.02
CA SER A 79 10.50 -2.01 6.04
C SER A 79 10.16 -3.43 6.53
N GLN A 80 9.21 -4.10 5.87
CA GLN A 80 8.99 -5.52 6.14
C GLN A 80 10.22 -6.35 5.72
N PRO A 81 10.63 -7.37 6.51
CA PRO A 81 11.60 -8.35 6.07
C PRO A 81 11.05 -9.15 4.88
N PRO A 82 11.86 -9.49 3.88
CA PRO A 82 11.37 -10.18 2.68
C PRO A 82 10.79 -11.56 3.05
N PRO A 83 9.65 -11.96 2.45
CA PRO A 83 9.01 -13.23 2.78
C PRO A 83 9.95 -14.41 2.52
N LYS A 84 10.13 -15.25 3.53
CA LYS A 84 10.96 -16.47 3.44
C LYS A 84 10.40 -17.37 2.33
N ARG A 85 11.13 -17.48 1.22
CA ARG A 85 10.77 -18.35 0.10
C ARG A 85 10.67 -19.80 0.59
N LYS A 86 9.45 -20.35 0.70
CA LYS A 86 9.24 -21.78 0.88
C LYS A 86 9.87 -22.51 -0.32
N ARG A 87 10.94 -23.25 -0.07
CA ARG A 87 11.62 -24.10 -1.06
C ARG A 87 10.83 -25.41 -1.17
N VAL A 88 9.95 -25.51 -2.17
CA VAL A 88 9.23 -26.75 -2.46
C VAL A 88 10.24 -27.83 -2.86
N SER A 89 10.27 -28.94 -2.12
CA SER A 89 11.14 -30.08 -2.35
C SER A 89 10.33 -31.26 -2.91
N PHE A 90 10.22 -31.34 -4.23
CA PHE A 90 9.75 -32.54 -4.92
C PHE A 90 10.89 -33.56 -5.00
N SER A 91 11.01 -34.44 -3.99
CA SER A 91 11.99 -35.52 -3.96
C SER A 91 11.64 -36.62 -2.93
N SER A 92 10.43 -37.19 -3.02
CA SER A 92 10.01 -38.44 -2.38
C SER A 92 8.78 -38.99 -3.10
N ALA A 93 8.60 -40.32 -3.14
CA ALA A 93 7.64 -41.04 -3.98
C ALA A 93 7.83 -40.82 -5.50
N LEU A 94 8.67 -41.68 -6.11
CA LEU A 94 8.81 -41.80 -7.56
C LEU A 94 9.02 -43.28 -7.90
N GLU A 95 7.94 -44.04 -7.83
CA GLU A 95 7.88 -45.47 -8.18
C GLU A 95 6.70 -45.73 -9.14
N HIS A 96 6.63 -46.94 -9.70
CA HIS A 96 5.73 -47.34 -10.80
C HIS A 96 5.90 -46.56 -12.11
N HIS A 97 7.12 -46.66 -12.65
CA HIS A 97 7.34 -46.52 -14.08
C HIS A 97 6.60 -47.67 -14.82
N LYS A 98 5.69 -47.35 -15.74
CA LYS A 98 5.24 -48.30 -16.79
C LYS A 98 5.70 -47.77 -18.14
N LEU A 99 6.58 -48.53 -18.79
CA LEU A 99 6.89 -48.34 -20.21
C LEU A 99 5.69 -48.81 -21.04
N PHE A 100 5.43 -48.12 -22.14
CA PHE A 100 4.69 -48.66 -23.27
C PHE A 100 5.42 -48.26 -24.55
N ASP A 101 5.62 -49.24 -25.42
CA ASP A 101 6.50 -49.14 -26.59
C ASP A 101 5.83 -48.51 -27.81
N LYS A 102 6.66 -48.10 -28.77
CA LYS A 102 6.20 -47.61 -30.07
C LYS A 102 5.98 -48.77 -31.05
N LYS A 103 4.74 -49.21 -31.19
CA LYS A 103 4.20 -49.80 -32.44
C LYS A 103 2.68 -49.85 -32.39
N ASP A 104 2.06 -49.42 -33.50
CA ASP A 104 0.71 -49.76 -33.98
C ASP A 104 -0.50 -49.42 -33.08
N MET A 105 -1.69 -49.05 -33.58
CA MET A 105 -2.08 -48.38 -34.83
C MET A 105 -3.47 -47.71 -34.62
N SER A 106 -3.86 -46.80 -35.52
CA SER A 106 -5.25 -46.34 -35.79
C SER A 106 -6.27 -46.17 -34.63
N LEU A 107 -6.59 -44.91 -34.29
CA LEU A 107 -7.95 -44.50 -33.90
C LEU A 107 -8.31 -43.17 -34.60
N GLU A 108 -9.53 -43.07 -35.09
CA GLU A 108 -10.00 -41.94 -35.91
C GLU A 108 -10.38 -40.71 -35.07
N ILE A 109 -10.12 -39.51 -35.61
CA ILE A 109 -10.56 -38.24 -35.03
C ILE A 109 -11.48 -37.54 -36.04
N LYS A 110 -12.78 -37.48 -35.75
CA LYS A 110 -13.75 -36.72 -36.55
C LYS A 110 -13.49 -35.21 -36.43
N ALA A 111 -13.50 -34.50 -37.55
CA ALA A 111 -13.20 -33.07 -37.60
C ALA A 111 -14.32 -32.22 -36.98
N SER A 112 -13.96 -31.20 -36.21
CA SER A 112 -14.89 -30.21 -35.67
C SER A 112 -15.06 -29.02 -36.63
N THR A 113 -16.30 -28.64 -36.91
CA THR A 113 -16.67 -27.65 -37.93
C THR A 113 -16.74 -26.22 -37.35
N ALA A 114 -15.58 -25.63 -37.04
CA ALA A 114 -15.48 -24.20 -36.68
C ALA A 114 -14.21 -23.57 -37.28
N SER A 115 -14.36 -22.45 -38.00
CA SER A 115 -13.30 -21.91 -38.88
C SER A 115 -12.26 -21.03 -38.14
N PRO A 116 -10.95 -21.35 -38.20
CA PRO A 116 -9.90 -20.57 -37.53
C PRO A 116 -9.44 -19.37 -38.38
N GLY A 117 -10.22 -18.28 -38.37
CA GLY A 117 -9.91 -17.03 -39.07
C GLY A 117 -8.61 -16.36 -38.61
N LYS A 118 -7.57 -16.40 -39.44
CA LYS A 118 -6.22 -15.91 -39.12
C LYS A 118 -5.98 -14.50 -39.67
N SER A 119 -5.24 -13.67 -38.93
CA SER A 119 -4.83 -12.33 -39.37
C SER A 119 -3.75 -12.36 -40.47
N LEU A 120 -3.73 -11.37 -41.38
CA LEU A 120 -2.60 -10.45 -41.65
C LEU A 120 -2.69 -9.68 -43.00
N LEU A 121 -2.07 -8.49 -43.00
CA LEU A 121 -1.37 -7.82 -44.12
C LEU A 121 -2.13 -7.42 -45.42
N LYS A 122 -2.47 -6.13 -45.45
CA LYS A 122 -2.64 -5.26 -46.63
C LYS A 122 -1.41 -5.24 -47.56
N ASN A 123 -1.62 -5.19 -48.88
CA ASN A 123 -0.66 -4.59 -49.83
C ASN A 123 -1.38 -3.88 -51.01
N LYS A 124 -0.68 -3.03 -51.77
CA LYS A 124 -1.22 -2.21 -52.88
C LYS A 124 -0.63 -2.59 -54.25
N GLY A 125 -1.43 -2.39 -55.30
CA GLY A 125 -1.02 -2.35 -56.72
C GLY A 125 -1.99 -3.13 -57.62
N GLY A 126 -2.47 -2.63 -58.76
CA GLY A 126 -2.38 -1.26 -59.29
C GLY A 126 -2.72 -1.16 -60.80
N ASP A 127 -2.87 0.08 -61.28
CA ASP A 127 -2.87 0.51 -62.70
C ASP A 127 -4.19 0.46 -63.54
N LYS A 128 -4.25 1.35 -64.55
CA LYS A 128 -5.10 1.44 -65.77
C LYS A 128 -6.60 1.83 -65.74
N LYS A 129 -6.79 3.15 -65.92
CA LYS A 129 -7.34 3.83 -67.14
C LYS A 129 -8.86 4.06 -67.37
N LYS A 130 -9.09 5.25 -67.97
CA LYS A 130 -10.30 5.81 -68.64
C LYS A 130 -11.49 6.13 -67.70
N GLU A 131 -12.25 7.23 -67.78
CA GLU A 131 -12.50 8.37 -68.70
C GLU A 131 -13.96 8.41 -69.21
N LYS A 132 -14.59 9.59 -68.99
CA LYS A 132 -15.56 10.32 -69.83
C LYS A 132 -17.08 10.01 -69.83
N LYS A 133 -17.83 11.13 -69.72
CA LYS A 133 -19.27 11.42 -69.98
C LYS A 133 -20.26 10.97 -68.87
N ALA A 134 -21.21 11.76 -68.33
CA ALA A 134 -21.93 13.02 -68.69
C ALA A 134 -23.10 12.88 -69.70
N LYS A 135 -24.23 13.61 -69.63
CA LYS A 135 -24.75 14.60 -68.62
C LYS A 135 -25.88 13.94 -67.75
N LYS A 136 -27.17 14.32 -67.59
CA LYS A 136 -28.06 15.46 -67.98
C LYS A 136 -29.27 15.54 -66.98
N GLU A 137 -29.63 16.74 -66.50
CA GLU A 137 -30.99 17.35 -66.32
C GLU A 137 -32.24 16.55 -65.82
N VAL A 138 -33.28 17.12 -65.16
CA VAL A 138 -33.49 18.39 -64.42
C VAL A 138 -34.81 18.35 -63.60
N LYS A 139 -34.88 19.13 -62.49
CA LYS A 139 -36.02 19.85 -61.82
C LYS A 139 -35.62 20.08 -60.34
N MET A 140 -35.58 21.27 -59.74
CA MET A 140 -36.46 22.47 -59.70
C MET A 140 -37.75 22.29 -58.89
N ASP A 141 -37.71 22.81 -57.65
CA ASP A 141 -38.53 23.85 -57.00
C ASP A 141 -37.66 24.33 -55.79
N VAL A 142 -37.33 25.60 -55.45
CA VAL A 142 -37.94 26.96 -55.59
C VAL A 142 -38.97 27.23 -54.47
N ASP A 143 -38.88 28.30 -53.67
CA ASP A 143 -37.92 29.44 -53.65
C ASP A 143 -36.61 29.16 -52.84
N GLU A 144 -36.15 29.82 -51.76
CA GLU A 144 -36.63 30.89 -50.84
C GLU A 144 -35.41 31.61 -50.17
N ASP A 145 -35.56 32.84 -49.66
CA ASP A 145 -34.50 33.78 -49.17
C ASP A 145 -34.13 33.61 -47.66
N ASP A 146 -33.13 34.25 -47.02
CA ASP A 146 -32.47 35.56 -47.25
C ASP A 146 -30.99 35.58 -46.75
N ALA A 147 -30.23 36.63 -47.06
CA ALA A 147 -28.76 36.67 -47.00
C ALA A 147 -28.15 37.70 -46.02
N MET A 148 -26.86 37.53 -45.71
CA MET A 148 -25.88 38.64 -45.70
C MET A 148 -24.45 38.08 -45.88
N GLU A 149 -23.62 38.79 -46.64
CA GLU A 149 -22.30 38.34 -47.11
C GLU A 149 -21.12 38.76 -46.21
N GLY A 150 -19.92 38.31 -46.56
CA GLY A 150 -18.67 38.66 -45.86
C GLY A 150 -17.39 38.18 -46.55
N GLU A 151 -17.33 38.15 -47.88
CA GLU A 151 -16.08 37.84 -48.60
C GLU A 151 -15.10 39.02 -48.63
N VAL A 152 -13.81 38.74 -48.41
CA VAL A 152 -12.70 39.53 -48.96
C VAL A 152 -11.58 38.58 -49.41
N GLN A 153 -11.31 38.55 -50.71
CA GLN A 153 -10.04 38.12 -51.30
C GLN A 153 -9.11 39.38 -51.32
N ASN A 154 -7.78 39.33 -51.40
CA ASN A 154 -6.98 38.49 -52.28
C ASN A 154 -5.45 38.60 -51.97
N GLU A 155 -4.67 37.72 -52.61
CA GLU A 155 -3.29 37.93 -53.09
C GLU A 155 -2.12 38.22 -52.10
N LYS A 156 -0.93 38.47 -52.67
CA LYS A 156 0.41 38.36 -52.06
C LYS A 156 1.29 39.53 -52.49
N GLU A 157 2.31 39.88 -51.70
CA GLU A 157 3.67 40.11 -52.22
C GLU A 157 4.74 39.97 -51.11
N ASN A 158 5.99 40.40 -51.34
CA ASN A 158 7.22 39.80 -50.78
C ASN A 158 8.19 40.81 -50.13
N GLU A 159 9.16 40.30 -49.36
CA GLU A 159 10.37 41.01 -48.80
C GLU A 159 10.11 42.09 -47.70
N SER A 160 11.01 42.39 -46.74
CA SER A 160 12.38 41.92 -46.43
C SER A 160 12.74 41.92 -44.92
N ASP A 161 13.59 40.98 -44.49
CA ASP A 161 14.55 40.93 -43.36
C ASP A 161 14.31 41.50 -41.92
N GLY A 162 14.72 40.69 -40.93
CA GLY A 162 14.89 41.05 -39.50
C GLY A 162 15.15 39.83 -38.56
N GLU A 163 16.40 39.60 -38.13
CA GLU A 163 16.89 38.45 -37.30
C GLU A 163 16.82 38.70 -35.76
N GLU A 164 17.13 37.82 -34.77
CA GLU A 164 17.28 36.33 -34.50
C GLU A 164 16.94 36.18 -32.97
N GLU A 165 16.80 35.05 -32.28
CA GLU A 165 16.98 33.60 -32.55
C GLU A 165 15.67 32.86 -32.23
N GLU A 166 15.28 31.87 -33.04
CA GLU A 166 14.26 30.90 -32.60
C GLU A 166 14.82 29.93 -31.55
N GLU A 167 14.06 29.64 -30.48
CA GLU A 167 14.42 28.58 -29.52
C GLU A 167 14.60 27.24 -30.26
N LYS A 168 15.86 26.81 -30.41
CA LYS A 168 16.23 25.59 -31.15
C LYS A 168 15.62 24.32 -30.53
N GLN A 169 14.42 23.95 -30.98
CA GLN A 169 13.80 22.68 -30.64
C GLN A 169 14.75 21.53 -30.99
N VAL A 170 15.23 20.81 -29.97
CA VAL A 170 16.13 19.67 -30.16
C VAL A 170 15.34 18.46 -30.67
N VAL A 171 14.91 18.53 -31.94
CA VAL A 171 14.26 17.45 -32.68
C VAL A 171 15.27 16.31 -32.82
N ARG A 172 15.24 15.43 -31.82
CA ARG A 172 16.25 14.39 -31.60
C ARG A 172 16.20 13.37 -32.74
N LEU A 173 16.97 13.63 -33.79
CA LEU A 173 17.10 12.83 -35.01
C LEU A 173 17.21 11.34 -34.67
N LYS A 174 16.06 10.65 -34.75
CA LYS A 174 16.01 9.20 -34.69
C LYS A 174 16.75 8.73 -35.94
N LYS A 175 18.01 8.30 -35.79
CA LYS A 175 18.72 7.46 -36.77
C LYS A 175 17.98 6.11 -36.85
N LYS A 176 16.78 6.13 -37.45
CA LYS A 176 16.10 4.96 -38.01
C LYS A 176 17.15 4.28 -38.86
N ILE A 177 17.35 2.98 -38.64
CA ILE A 177 18.29 2.23 -39.47
C ILE A 177 17.67 2.19 -40.87
N GLN A 178 18.21 3.01 -41.79
CA GLN A 178 18.03 2.77 -43.21
C GLN A 178 18.64 1.41 -43.50
N VAL A 179 17.75 0.42 -43.59
CA VAL A 179 17.98 -0.87 -44.21
C VAL A 179 17.56 -0.65 -45.67
N THR A 180 18.50 -0.69 -46.60
CA THR A 180 18.19 -0.63 -48.04
C THR A 180 17.28 -1.79 -48.42
N LYS A 181 16.47 -1.65 -49.48
CA LYS A 181 15.56 -2.72 -49.95
C LYS A 181 16.28 -4.07 -50.05
N SER A 182 17.42 -4.07 -50.75
CA SER A 182 18.38 -5.18 -50.86
C SER A 182 18.66 -5.89 -49.53
N VAL A 183 19.06 -5.18 -48.47
CA VAL A 183 19.37 -5.81 -47.17
C VAL A 183 18.12 -6.38 -46.50
N LYS A 184 16.93 -5.79 -46.73
CA LYS A 184 15.65 -6.31 -46.22
C LYS A 184 15.20 -7.57 -46.97
N GLU A 185 15.45 -7.63 -48.27
CA GLU A 185 15.18 -8.80 -49.14
C GLU A 185 16.14 -9.96 -48.83
N GLN A 186 17.45 -9.69 -48.71
CA GLN A 186 18.45 -10.67 -48.23
C GLN A 186 18.10 -11.22 -46.83
N LEU A 187 17.64 -10.36 -45.93
CA LEU A 187 17.17 -10.79 -44.60
C LEU A 187 15.90 -11.65 -44.66
N LEU A 188 15.09 -11.58 -45.71
CA LEU A 188 13.87 -12.38 -45.85
C LEU A 188 14.18 -13.80 -46.33
N THR A 189 15.11 -13.97 -47.27
CA THR A 189 15.50 -15.27 -47.85
C THR A 189 16.43 -16.09 -46.95
N MET A 190 17.28 -15.46 -46.13
CA MET A 190 18.26 -16.19 -45.30
C MET A 190 17.63 -17.07 -44.18
N PRO A 191 18.14 -18.31 -43.98
CA PRO A 191 17.84 -19.15 -42.81
C PRO A 191 18.01 -18.42 -41.47
N ARG A 192 17.21 -18.77 -40.46
CA ARG A 192 17.24 -18.12 -39.11
C ARG A 192 18.63 -18.04 -38.48
N LYS A 193 19.51 -19.01 -38.74
CA LYS A 193 20.87 -19.11 -38.17
C LYS A 193 21.84 -18.11 -38.83
N GLU A 194 21.81 -17.98 -40.16
CA GLU A 194 22.58 -16.97 -40.92
C GLU A 194 22.00 -15.57 -40.77
N ARG A 195 20.68 -15.41 -40.82
CA ARG A 195 19.99 -14.14 -40.55
C ARG A 195 20.46 -13.53 -39.22
N LYS A 196 20.69 -14.37 -38.20
CA LYS A 196 21.25 -13.97 -36.90
C LYS A 196 22.75 -13.63 -36.95
N LYS A 197 23.57 -14.32 -37.76
CA LYS A 197 24.98 -13.94 -38.02
C LYS A 197 25.07 -12.59 -38.75
N PHE A 198 24.34 -12.42 -39.84
CA PHE A 198 24.35 -11.22 -40.68
C PHE A 198 23.86 -9.97 -39.92
N LEU A 199 22.79 -10.08 -39.12
CA LEU A 199 22.37 -9.01 -38.20
C LEU A 199 23.42 -8.68 -37.13
N LYS A 200 24.17 -9.67 -36.65
CA LYS A 200 25.26 -9.47 -35.68
C LYS A 200 26.43 -8.72 -36.33
N GLU A 201 26.77 -9.05 -37.57
CA GLU A 201 27.84 -8.43 -38.34
C GLU A 201 27.50 -6.98 -38.75
N LEU A 202 26.26 -6.73 -39.20
CA LEU A 202 25.73 -5.38 -39.43
C LEU A 202 25.71 -4.55 -38.13
N ALA A 203 25.43 -5.18 -36.99
CA ALA A 203 25.49 -4.50 -35.69
C ALA A 203 26.93 -4.21 -35.24
N ALA A 204 27.90 -5.06 -35.59
CA ALA A 204 29.33 -4.81 -35.38
C ALA A 204 29.82 -3.63 -36.24
N LYS A 205 29.52 -3.66 -37.56
CA LYS A 205 29.87 -2.60 -38.51
C LYS A 205 29.19 -1.25 -38.22
N LYS A 206 28.09 -1.22 -37.44
CA LYS A 206 27.35 0.01 -37.08
C LYS A 206 27.45 0.46 -35.61
N LYS A 207 28.26 -0.20 -34.76
CA LYS A 207 28.47 0.22 -33.36
C LYS A 207 29.94 0.12 -32.95
N PRO A 208 30.65 1.22 -32.65
CA PRO A 208 32.09 1.17 -32.36
C PRO A 208 32.47 0.32 -31.14
N ASN A 209 31.57 0.19 -30.17
CA ASN A 209 31.79 -0.61 -28.95
C ASN A 209 31.16 -2.03 -29.01
N PHE A 210 30.82 -2.57 -30.19
CA PHE A 210 30.09 -3.84 -30.29
C PHE A 210 30.86 -5.04 -29.71
N ALA A 211 32.13 -5.22 -30.10
CA ALA A 211 32.94 -6.35 -29.65
C ALA A 211 33.17 -6.34 -28.13
N LEU A 212 33.49 -5.17 -27.56
CA LEU A 212 33.58 -4.95 -26.12
C LEU A 212 32.26 -5.30 -25.41
N GLY A 213 31.13 -4.84 -25.98
CA GLY A 213 29.79 -5.15 -25.47
C GLY A 213 29.46 -6.65 -25.51
N GLU A 214 30.00 -7.42 -26.44
CA GLU A 214 29.85 -8.87 -26.47
C GLU A 214 30.74 -9.58 -25.44
N GLN A 215 32.02 -9.21 -25.32
CA GLN A 215 32.90 -9.74 -24.28
C GLN A 215 32.33 -9.50 -22.87
N CYS A 216 31.81 -8.30 -22.62
CA CYS A 216 31.12 -7.95 -21.38
C CYS A 216 29.88 -8.83 -21.11
N LYS A 217 29.11 -9.19 -22.15
CA LYS A 217 27.96 -10.11 -22.02
C LYS A 217 28.39 -11.54 -21.70
N GLN A 218 29.44 -12.05 -22.34
CA GLN A 218 29.92 -13.41 -22.10
C GLN A 218 30.35 -13.60 -20.63
N LEU A 219 31.07 -12.62 -20.07
CA LEU A 219 31.41 -12.61 -18.64
C LEU A 219 30.16 -12.44 -17.76
N TRP A 220 29.21 -11.57 -18.15
CA TRP A 220 27.95 -11.39 -17.41
C TRP A 220 27.08 -12.66 -17.36
N GLU A 221 27.02 -13.46 -18.43
CA GLU A 221 26.34 -14.77 -18.44
C GLU A 221 26.95 -15.73 -17.40
N VAL A 222 28.28 -15.78 -17.32
CA VAL A 222 29.00 -16.59 -16.30
C VAL A 222 28.75 -16.05 -14.88
N ILE A 223 28.76 -14.73 -14.69
CA ILE A 223 28.54 -14.09 -13.38
C ILE A 223 27.09 -14.23 -12.89
N ARG A 224 26.09 -14.14 -13.79
CA ARG A 224 24.66 -14.22 -13.42
C ARG A 224 24.17 -15.65 -13.21
N SER A 225 24.90 -16.65 -13.69
CA SER A 225 24.54 -18.07 -13.55
C SER A 225 24.77 -18.56 -12.12
N GLY A 226 23.69 -18.99 -11.46
CA GLY A 226 23.76 -19.65 -10.15
C GLY A 226 24.41 -21.04 -10.13
N LYS A 227 24.85 -21.55 -11.28
CA LYS A 227 25.59 -22.82 -11.42
C LYS A 227 27.12 -22.63 -11.47
N THR A 228 27.61 -21.38 -11.53
CA THR A 228 29.04 -21.06 -11.64
C THR A 228 29.77 -21.27 -10.31
N LYS A 229 30.91 -21.97 -10.32
CA LYS A 229 31.80 -22.11 -9.14
C LYS A 229 32.27 -20.72 -8.67
N LYS A 230 32.41 -20.53 -7.35
CA LYS A 230 32.74 -19.24 -6.73
C LYS A 230 33.99 -18.59 -7.35
N ASP A 231 35.06 -19.37 -7.49
CA ASP A 231 36.38 -18.91 -7.95
C ASP A 231 36.32 -18.45 -9.42
N LEU A 232 35.64 -19.21 -10.28
CA LEU A 232 35.38 -18.83 -11.67
C LEU A 232 34.51 -17.56 -11.76
N LYS A 233 33.56 -17.37 -10.84
CA LYS A 233 32.76 -16.15 -10.75
C LYS A 233 33.63 -14.94 -10.39
N GLU A 234 34.51 -15.08 -9.40
CA GLU A 234 35.39 -13.99 -8.94
C GLU A 234 36.44 -13.59 -9.98
N GLN A 235 37.05 -14.55 -10.67
CA GLN A 235 37.91 -14.31 -11.83
C GLN A 235 37.16 -13.62 -12.98
N SER A 236 35.90 -14.01 -13.23
CA SER A 236 35.07 -13.38 -14.28
C SER A 236 34.73 -11.93 -13.94
N ILE A 237 34.48 -11.63 -12.65
CA ILE A 237 34.27 -10.27 -12.16
C ILE A 237 35.54 -9.42 -12.38
N GLU A 238 36.72 -9.93 -12.08
CA GLU A 238 37.99 -9.20 -12.27
C GLU A 238 38.33 -8.95 -13.74
N LYS A 239 38.11 -9.95 -14.60
CA LYS A 239 38.20 -9.77 -16.06
C LYS A 239 37.22 -8.71 -16.56
N LEU A 240 36.00 -8.70 -16.04
CA LEU A 240 34.99 -7.70 -16.39
C LEU A 240 35.38 -6.29 -15.94
N ILE A 241 35.87 -6.12 -14.70
CA ILE A 241 36.35 -4.84 -14.16
C ILE A 241 37.43 -4.23 -15.06
N LYS A 242 38.43 -5.04 -15.46
CA LYS A 242 39.52 -4.60 -16.34
C LYS A 242 39.04 -4.18 -17.73
N LEU A 243 37.96 -4.78 -18.25
CA LEU A 243 37.38 -4.44 -19.56
C LEU A 243 36.52 -3.16 -19.53
N VAL A 244 35.80 -2.88 -18.43
CA VAL A 244 34.84 -1.76 -18.37
C VAL A 244 35.40 -0.45 -17.82
N LYS A 245 36.48 -0.48 -17.03
CA LYS A 245 37.09 0.72 -16.44
C LYS A 245 37.50 1.73 -17.54
N GLY A 246 37.11 3.00 -17.38
CA GLY A 246 37.31 4.08 -18.35
C GLY A 246 36.36 4.01 -19.56
N LYS A 247 35.38 3.10 -19.56
CA LYS A 247 34.46 2.85 -20.68
C LYS A 247 32.99 2.73 -20.23
N LEU A 248 32.68 2.90 -18.94
CA LEU A 248 31.34 2.78 -18.38
C LEU A 248 30.36 3.78 -19.00
N LYS A 249 30.80 5.03 -19.22
CA LYS A 249 30.00 6.07 -19.89
C LYS A 249 29.47 5.62 -21.27
N ASN A 250 30.28 4.88 -22.02
CA ASN A 250 29.91 4.35 -23.34
C ASN A 250 29.00 3.11 -23.28
N LEU A 251 29.03 2.37 -22.17
CA LEU A 251 28.33 1.10 -22.01
C LEU A 251 26.97 1.24 -21.30
N VAL A 252 26.80 2.22 -20.39
CA VAL A 252 25.62 2.36 -19.53
C VAL A 252 24.33 2.75 -20.27
N TYR A 253 24.44 3.42 -21.42
CA TYR A 253 23.28 3.87 -22.21
C TYR A 253 22.64 2.79 -23.10
N SER A 254 23.30 1.65 -23.30
CA SER A 254 22.82 0.58 -24.18
C SER A 254 22.11 -0.52 -23.38
N HIS A 255 20.88 -0.89 -23.82
CA HIS A 255 19.97 -1.84 -23.16
C HIS A 255 20.66 -3.11 -22.63
N ASP A 256 21.50 -3.74 -23.46
CA ASP A 256 22.10 -5.03 -23.11
C ASP A 256 23.31 -4.89 -22.18
N THR A 257 23.96 -3.72 -22.18
CA THR A 257 25.21 -3.46 -21.47
C THR A 257 24.98 -2.72 -20.15
N SER A 258 23.89 -1.97 -19.99
CA SER A 258 23.47 -1.44 -18.68
C SER A 258 23.27 -2.58 -17.67
N ARG A 259 22.69 -3.71 -18.11
CA ARG A 259 22.50 -4.93 -17.29
C ARG A 259 23.81 -5.54 -16.79
N VAL A 260 24.90 -5.40 -17.55
CA VAL A 260 26.23 -5.87 -17.13
C VAL A 260 26.76 -5.01 -15.97
N ILE A 261 26.61 -3.69 -16.07
CA ILE A 261 27.05 -2.73 -15.04
C ILE A 261 26.15 -2.83 -13.79
N GLU A 262 24.83 -2.97 -13.95
CA GLU A 262 23.88 -3.28 -12.86
C GLU A 262 24.30 -4.55 -12.09
N CYS A 263 24.78 -5.57 -12.79
CA CYS A 263 25.26 -6.80 -12.18
C CYS A 263 26.58 -6.58 -11.43
N LEU A 264 27.56 -5.92 -12.06
CA LEU A 264 28.86 -5.64 -11.45
C LEU A 264 28.72 -4.85 -10.14
N TYR A 265 27.87 -3.81 -10.12
CA TYR A 265 27.61 -2.98 -8.94
C TYR A 265 26.85 -3.71 -7.82
N LYS A 266 26.10 -4.77 -8.17
CA LYS A 266 25.36 -5.62 -7.22
C LYS A 266 26.29 -6.55 -6.42
N GLU A 267 27.39 -7.02 -7.01
CA GLU A 267 28.29 -8.04 -6.42
C GLU A 267 29.11 -7.57 -5.20
N ARG A 268 29.05 -6.29 -4.85
CA ARG A 268 29.62 -5.69 -3.62
C ARG A 268 31.13 -5.85 -3.37
N LYS A 269 31.95 -6.31 -4.33
CA LYS A 269 33.42 -6.26 -4.19
C LYS A 269 33.89 -4.83 -3.85
N ASP A 270 34.82 -4.72 -2.92
CA ASP A 270 35.37 -3.46 -2.42
C ASP A 270 36.09 -2.68 -3.52
N GLY A 271 36.09 -1.35 -3.41
CA GLY A 271 36.61 -0.42 -4.43
C GLY A 271 35.80 -0.35 -5.74
N VAL A 272 35.26 -1.46 -6.24
CA VAL A 272 34.51 -1.55 -7.50
C VAL A 272 33.32 -0.59 -7.52
N ARG A 273 32.61 -0.46 -6.39
CA ARG A 273 31.45 0.44 -6.25
C ARG A 273 31.82 1.91 -6.22
N ALA A 274 33.01 2.27 -5.73
CA ALA A 274 33.53 3.64 -5.81
C ALA A 274 33.89 3.94 -7.26
N MET A 275 34.77 3.15 -7.88
CA MET A 275 35.18 3.31 -9.28
C MET A 275 34.01 3.43 -10.26
N VAL A 276 32.98 2.57 -10.14
CA VAL A 276 31.79 2.64 -11.01
C VAL A 276 30.90 3.85 -10.70
N TYR A 277 30.88 4.33 -9.44
CA TYR A 277 30.18 5.56 -9.07
C TYR A 277 30.92 6.78 -9.62
N ASP A 278 32.22 6.91 -9.37
CA ASP A 278 33.02 8.10 -9.67
C ASP A 278 33.11 8.35 -11.19
N GLU A 279 33.26 7.30 -12.00
CA GLU A 279 33.27 7.42 -13.46
C GLU A 279 31.90 7.84 -14.04
N LEU A 280 30.80 7.44 -13.41
CA LEU A 280 29.43 7.68 -13.90
C LEU A 280 28.70 8.85 -13.25
N PHE A 281 29.18 9.38 -12.11
CA PHE A 281 28.53 10.45 -11.37
C PHE A 281 28.32 11.72 -12.20
N SER A 282 29.31 12.08 -13.02
CA SER A 282 29.24 13.20 -13.97
C SER A 282 28.17 13.05 -15.08
N GLU A 283 27.54 11.90 -15.21
CA GLU A 283 26.45 11.63 -16.18
C GLU A 283 25.08 11.41 -15.51
N ILE A 284 24.97 11.54 -14.18
CA ILE A 284 23.82 11.03 -13.39
C ILE A 284 22.44 11.56 -13.83
N VAL A 285 22.31 12.84 -14.14
CA VAL A 285 21.05 13.46 -14.63
C VAL A 285 20.67 12.91 -16.01
N LYS A 286 21.64 12.83 -16.92
CA LYS A 286 21.49 12.35 -18.30
C LYS A 286 21.20 10.84 -18.34
N MET A 287 21.77 10.09 -17.38
CA MET A 287 21.45 8.68 -17.12
C MET A 287 20.03 8.51 -16.57
N SER A 288 19.58 9.38 -15.65
CA SER A 288 18.20 9.36 -15.12
C SER A 288 17.16 9.57 -16.23
N LYS A 289 17.42 10.52 -17.14
CA LYS A 289 16.56 10.81 -18.32
C LYS A 289 16.63 9.71 -19.41
N SER A 290 17.41 8.65 -19.23
CA SER A 290 17.57 7.56 -20.21
C SER A 290 16.75 6.32 -19.88
N LYS A 291 16.01 5.81 -20.87
CA LYS A 291 15.16 4.60 -20.79
C LYS A 291 15.86 3.37 -20.18
N TYR A 292 17.16 3.24 -20.35
CA TYR A 292 17.95 2.10 -19.86
C TYR A 292 18.85 2.46 -18.67
N ALA A 293 19.55 3.60 -18.72
CA ALA A 293 20.51 3.96 -17.66
C ALA A 293 19.82 4.36 -16.33
N ARG A 294 18.54 4.78 -16.36
CA ARG A 294 17.74 5.05 -15.15
C ARG A 294 17.71 3.90 -14.16
N PHE A 295 17.71 2.66 -14.65
CA PHE A 295 17.73 1.46 -13.80
C PHE A 295 19.07 1.32 -13.08
N PHE A 296 20.16 1.80 -13.67
CA PHE A 296 21.45 1.86 -12.99
C PHE A 296 21.48 2.99 -11.94
N VAL A 297 20.95 4.17 -12.23
CA VAL A 297 20.82 5.26 -11.23
C VAL A 297 20.00 4.81 -10.02
N THR A 298 18.88 4.12 -10.27
CA THR A 298 18.08 3.45 -9.23
C THR A 298 18.92 2.50 -8.36
N LYS A 299 19.91 1.81 -8.94
CA LYS A 299 20.82 0.91 -8.20
C LYS A 299 21.90 1.68 -7.42
N MET A 300 22.42 2.78 -7.97
CA MET A 300 23.32 3.70 -7.26
C MET A 300 22.65 4.27 -6.02
N ILE A 301 21.42 4.79 -6.14
CA ILE A 301 20.63 5.29 -5.02
C ILE A 301 20.36 4.18 -4.00
N LYS A 302 19.81 3.02 -4.43
CA LYS A 302 19.41 1.94 -3.51
C LYS A 302 20.59 1.26 -2.79
N TYR A 303 21.80 1.27 -3.34
CA TYR A 303 22.95 0.57 -2.72
C TYR A 303 24.20 1.42 -2.43
N GLY A 304 24.20 2.72 -2.73
CA GLY A 304 25.26 3.65 -2.35
C GLY A 304 25.20 4.06 -0.87
N SER A 305 26.26 4.75 -0.41
CA SER A 305 26.33 5.32 0.94
C SER A 305 25.45 6.56 1.10
N LYS A 306 25.26 7.05 2.34
CA LYS A 306 24.53 8.31 2.62
C LYS A 306 25.14 9.49 1.83
N ILE A 307 26.45 9.65 1.89
CA ILE A 307 27.23 10.66 1.16
C ILE A 307 27.06 10.54 -0.37
N GLN A 308 26.96 9.32 -0.90
CA GLN A 308 26.70 9.10 -2.33
C GLN A 308 25.26 9.45 -2.73
N ARG A 309 24.27 9.27 -1.84
CA ARG A 309 22.89 9.72 -2.09
C ARG A 309 22.77 11.23 -2.04
N GLU A 310 23.40 11.86 -1.05
CA GLU A 310 23.45 13.32 -0.89
C GLU A 310 24.06 13.98 -2.14
N LYS A 311 25.24 13.50 -2.59
CA LYS A 311 25.83 13.98 -3.84
C LYS A 311 24.94 13.74 -5.09
N ILE A 312 24.16 12.67 -5.15
CA ILE A 312 23.18 12.46 -6.23
C ILE A 312 22.01 13.45 -6.13
N MET A 313 21.52 13.73 -4.93
CA MET A 313 20.46 14.72 -4.69
C MET A 313 20.92 16.13 -5.08
N ASP A 314 22.13 16.53 -4.68
CA ASP A 314 22.70 17.83 -5.06
C ASP A 314 22.93 17.94 -6.57
N ALA A 315 23.29 16.84 -7.25
CA ALA A 315 23.38 16.79 -8.71
C ALA A 315 22.01 16.79 -9.42
N PHE A 316 20.89 16.60 -8.71
CA PHE A 316 19.53 16.73 -9.27
C PHE A 316 18.94 18.14 -9.09
N LYS A 317 19.52 18.98 -8.21
CA LYS A 317 19.08 20.39 -8.03
C LYS A 317 19.25 21.18 -9.34
N GLY A 318 18.29 22.06 -9.63
CA GLY A 318 18.21 22.76 -10.92
C GLY A 318 17.80 21.88 -12.10
N HIS A 319 17.42 20.63 -11.84
CA HIS A 319 17.03 19.66 -12.85
C HIS A 319 15.75 18.87 -12.49
N CYS A 320 15.21 18.97 -11.27
CA CYS A 320 14.02 18.27 -10.80
C CYS A 320 12.82 18.41 -11.75
N VAL A 321 12.43 19.63 -12.13
CA VAL A 321 11.31 19.89 -13.05
C VAL A 321 11.57 19.25 -14.42
N SER A 322 12.78 19.44 -14.94
CA SER A 322 13.22 18.87 -16.23
C SER A 322 13.34 17.35 -16.22
N MET A 323 13.46 16.74 -15.03
CA MET A 323 13.46 15.29 -14.81
C MET A 323 12.03 14.77 -14.64
N PHE A 324 11.14 15.52 -13.98
CA PHE A 324 9.77 15.10 -13.68
C PHE A 324 8.84 15.15 -14.90
N ARG A 325 9.04 16.13 -15.78
CA ARG A 325 8.39 16.22 -17.12
C ARG A 325 8.60 14.97 -17.99
N VAL A 326 9.63 14.16 -17.71
CA VAL A 326 9.98 12.92 -18.42
C VAL A 326 9.79 11.70 -17.51
N SER A 327 8.78 10.87 -17.77
CA SER A 327 8.38 9.73 -16.93
C SER A 327 9.53 8.78 -16.52
N HIS A 328 10.52 8.59 -17.39
CA HIS A 328 11.69 7.75 -17.10
C HIS A 328 12.59 8.29 -15.97
N SER A 329 12.69 9.61 -15.82
CA SER A 329 13.40 10.26 -14.72
C SER A 329 12.47 10.65 -13.57
N ALA A 330 11.16 10.78 -13.80
CA ALA A 330 10.17 10.94 -12.74
C ALA A 330 10.21 9.76 -11.76
N ASP A 331 10.24 8.51 -12.24
CA ASP A 331 10.42 7.31 -11.40
C ASP A 331 11.72 7.36 -10.54
N VAL A 332 12.74 8.10 -10.98
CA VAL A 332 14.03 8.24 -10.27
C VAL A 332 13.98 9.38 -9.25
N LEU A 333 13.30 10.48 -9.56
CA LEU A 333 13.09 11.60 -8.65
C LEU A 333 12.11 11.23 -7.52
N GLU A 334 11.00 10.57 -7.85
CA GLU A 334 10.05 9.98 -6.90
C GLU A 334 10.76 9.04 -5.93
N LEU A 335 11.67 8.21 -6.44
CA LEU A 335 12.46 7.30 -5.61
C LEU A 335 13.34 8.06 -4.60
N VAL A 336 13.94 9.18 -5.00
CA VAL A 336 14.73 10.01 -4.09
C VAL A 336 13.82 10.69 -3.07
N PHE A 337 12.74 11.32 -3.53
CA PHE A 337 11.79 12.08 -2.71
C PHE A 337 11.10 11.21 -1.65
N ASN A 338 10.57 10.05 -2.04
CA ASN A 338 9.86 9.14 -1.14
C ASN A 338 10.80 8.32 -0.24
N ASP A 339 11.71 7.53 -0.82
CA ASP A 339 12.48 6.50 -0.09
C ASP A 339 13.70 7.06 0.68
N TYR A 340 14.24 8.24 0.32
CA TYR A 340 15.60 8.64 0.76
C TYR A 340 15.80 10.09 1.20
N ALA A 341 15.00 11.06 0.74
CA ALA A 341 15.17 12.46 1.07
C ALA A 341 14.69 12.77 2.50
N SER A 342 15.49 13.53 3.26
CA SER A 342 15.05 14.13 4.51
C SER A 342 14.01 15.25 4.26
N GLN A 343 13.28 15.69 5.29
CA GLN A 343 12.27 16.73 5.11
C GLN A 343 12.81 18.05 4.51
N PRO A 344 14.00 18.56 4.91
CA PRO A 344 14.64 19.69 4.21
C PRO A 344 14.99 19.37 2.74
N GLN A 345 15.47 18.16 2.43
CA GLN A 345 15.77 17.75 1.05
C GLN A 345 14.50 17.61 0.19
N ARG A 346 13.36 17.29 0.80
CA ARG A 346 12.05 17.31 0.12
C ARG A 346 11.62 18.74 -0.19
N TRP A 347 11.86 19.69 0.71
CA TRP A 347 11.64 21.12 0.46
C TRP A 347 12.57 21.66 -0.63
N ASP A 348 13.87 21.31 -0.64
CA ASP A 348 14.80 21.63 -1.74
C ASP A 348 14.28 21.17 -3.10
N ILE A 349 13.74 19.94 -3.18
CA ILE A 349 13.19 19.37 -4.42
C ILE A 349 11.91 20.11 -4.83
N LEU A 350 11.00 20.39 -3.89
CA LEU A 350 9.73 21.08 -4.15
C LEU A 350 9.93 22.54 -4.60
N ALA A 351 10.90 23.25 -4.03
CA ALA A 351 11.13 24.66 -4.32
C ALA A 351 11.41 24.94 -5.81
N GLU A 352 12.04 24.01 -6.54
CA GLU A 352 12.29 24.13 -7.99
C GLU A 352 10.98 24.15 -8.82
N PHE A 353 9.90 23.54 -8.30
CA PHE A 353 8.57 23.54 -8.94
C PHE A 353 7.77 24.82 -8.66
N TYR A 354 8.20 25.62 -7.70
CA TYR A 354 7.55 26.89 -7.33
C TYR A 354 8.18 28.09 -8.02
N GLY A 355 9.45 27.99 -8.43
CA GLY A 355 10.15 29.06 -9.15
C GLY A 355 11.60 28.69 -9.46
N ARG A 356 12.16 29.29 -10.52
CA ARG A 356 13.59 29.13 -10.87
C ARG A 356 14.48 29.94 -9.93
N GLU A 357 13.96 31.04 -9.40
CA GLU A 357 14.60 31.92 -8.43
C GLU A 357 15.02 31.19 -7.15
N PHE A 358 14.30 30.17 -6.70
CA PHE A 358 14.65 29.40 -5.50
C PHE A 358 15.88 28.50 -5.68
N VAL A 359 16.26 28.20 -6.93
CA VAL A 359 17.52 27.51 -7.26
C VAL A 359 18.69 28.49 -7.34
N LEU A 360 18.44 29.69 -7.86
CA LEU A 360 19.43 30.74 -8.13
C LEU A 360 19.79 31.53 -6.86
N PHE A 361 18.78 32.05 -6.16
CA PHE A 361 18.92 32.91 -4.98
C PHE A 361 18.68 32.11 -3.71
N LYS A 362 19.62 31.22 -3.41
CA LYS A 362 19.57 30.35 -2.22
C LYS A 362 19.61 31.17 -0.93
N LYS A 363 18.48 31.28 -0.25
CA LYS A 363 18.44 31.47 1.21
C LYS A 363 18.85 30.13 1.83
N ASP A 364 19.79 30.11 2.79
CA ASP A 364 20.40 28.87 3.33
C ASP A 364 19.43 27.94 4.09
N THR A 365 18.18 28.37 4.31
CA THR A 365 17.13 27.60 4.96
C THR A 365 16.14 26.99 3.94
N PRO A 366 16.08 25.65 3.83
CA PRO A 366 15.00 24.95 3.12
C PRO A 366 13.67 25.21 3.83
N ARG A 367 12.64 25.58 3.06
CA ARG A 367 11.37 26.12 3.56
C ARG A 367 10.17 25.53 2.83
N SER A 368 9.02 25.52 3.49
CA SER A 368 7.76 25.05 2.92
C SER A 368 7.07 26.13 2.07
N ILE A 369 6.07 25.74 1.27
CA ILE A 369 5.34 26.69 0.40
C ILE A 369 4.59 27.76 1.22
N GLU A 370 4.08 27.39 2.39
CA GLU A 370 3.46 28.29 3.37
C GLU A 370 4.42 29.42 3.77
N GLN A 371 5.68 29.07 4.05
CA GLN A 371 6.73 30.01 4.47
C GLN A 371 7.16 30.90 3.29
N ILE A 372 7.29 30.34 2.10
CA ILE A 372 7.62 31.08 0.87
C ILE A 372 6.52 32.11 0.53
N ILE A 373 5.25 31.72 0.63
CA ILE A 373 4.10 32.61 0.42
C ILE A 373 4.04 33.70 1.52
N ALA A 374 4.36 33.37 2.77
CA ALA A 374 4.35 34.32 3.87
C ALA A 374 5.49 35.35 3.81
N GLU A 375 6.68 34.97 3.35
CA GLU A 375 7.80 35.89 3.13
C GLU A 375 7.58 36.83 1.94
N GLU A 376 7.06 36.32 0.82
CA GLU A 376 6.99 37.08 -0.45
C GLU A 376 5.57 37.01 -1.10
N PRO A 377 4.51 37.53 -0.44
CA PRO A 377 3.12 37.35 -0.89
C PRO A 377 2.82 37.88 -2.30
N SER A 378 3.51 38.94 -2.72
CA SER A 378 3.37 39.56 -4.05
C SER A 378 3.75 38.59 -5.19
N LYS A 379 4.69 37.67 -4.96
CA LYS A 379 5.11 36.66 -5.96
C LYS A 379 4.15 35.48 -6.07
N LYS A 380 3.21 35.30 -5.13
CA LYS A 380 2.30 34.15 -5.07
C LYS A 380 1.64 33.85 -6.42
N LYS A 381 1.12 34.86 -7.13
CA LYS A 381 0.41 34.67 -8.41
C LYS A 381 1.33 34.11 -9.50
N GLY A 382 2.57 34.59 -9.60
CA GLY A 382 3.56 34.07 -10.55
C GLY A 382 4.00 32.65 -10.24
N MET A 383 4.33 32.39 -8.97
CA MET A 383 4.72 31.07 -8.46
C MET A 383 3.65 30.00 -8.73
N ILE A 384 2.37 30.29 -8.43
CA ILE A 384 1.30 29.30 -8.62
C ILE A 384 0.94 29.12 -10.10
N LYS A 385 1.07 30.14 -10.96
CA LYS A 385 0.97 29.96 -12.42
C LYS A 385 2.08 29.05 -12.96
N TYR A 386 3.32 29.24 -12.53
CA TYR A 386 4.44 28.37 -12.92
C TYR A 386 4.25 26.92 -12.44
N LEU A 387 3.69 26.74 -11.22
CA LEU A 387 3.28 25.44 -10.71
C LEU A 387 2.17 24.81 -11.57
N GLU A 388 1.14 25.57 -11.96
CA GLU A 388 0.05 25.12 -12.84
C GLU A 388 0.58 24.60 -14.18
N GLU A 389 1.44 25.38 -14.85
CA GLU A 389 2.08 24.98 -16.11
C GLU A 389 2.80 23.63 -16.00
N ILE A 390 3.49 23.35 -14.88
CA ILE A 390 4.16 22.07 -14.64
C ILE A 390 3.18 20.95 -14.26
N VAL A 391 2.11 21.27 -13.52
CA VAL A 391 1.08 20.30 -13.09
C VAL A 391 0.27 19.80 -14.28
N MET A 392 -0.20 20.67 -15.18
CA MET A 392 -0.91 20.26 -16.39
C MET A 392 -0.03 19.39 -17.29
N ASP A 393 1.27 19.69 -17.34
CA ASP A 393 2.29 18.89 -18.03
C ASP A 393 2.39 17.44 -17.51
N ILE A 394 2.10 17.17 -16.24
CA ILE A 394 2.23 15.81 -15.65
C ILE A 394 0.91 15.05 -15.50
N VAL A 395 -0.23 15.74 -15.42
CA VAL A 395 -1.56 15.14 -15.24
C VAL A 395 -2.02 14.30 -16.44
N GLY A 396 -1.51 14.59 -17.64
CA GLY A 396 -1.69 13.74 -18.82
C GLY A 396 -0.76 12.52 -18.91
N LYS A 397 0.11 12.28 -17.91
CA LYS A 397 1.18 11.27 -17.94
C LYS A 397 1.05 10.30 -16.77
N THR A 398 1.65 9.10 -16.91
CA THR A 398 1.71 8.09 -15.82
C THR A 398 2.43 8.58 -14.55
N THR A 399 3.09 9.75 -14.61
CA THR A 399 3.68 10.47 -13.49
C THR A 399 2.64 10.86 -12.42
N ILE A 400 1.35 10.94 -12.75
CA ILE A 400 0.26 11.28 -11.80
C ILE A 400 0.20 10.38 -10.54
N LYS A 401 0.87 9.22 -10.54
CA LYS A 401 0.90 8.21 -9.45
C LYS A 401 2.02 8.43 -8.42
N SER A 402 2.82 9.47 -8.58
CA SER A 402 3.99 9.75 -7.74
C SER A 402 3.58 10.64 -6.56
N SER A 403 4.09 10.35 -5.36
CA SER A 403 3.83 11.18 -4.17
C SER A 403 4.24 12.64 -4.38
N LEU A 404 5.32 12.90 -5.11
CA LEU A 404 5.71 14.24 -5.55
C LEU A 404 4.64 14.90 -6.44
N ALA A 405 4.05 14.17 -7.40
CA ALA A 405 2.93 14.71 -8.20
C ALA A 405 1.72 15.02 -7.33
N HIS A 406 1.39 14.15 -6.37
CA HIS A 406 0.25 14.33 -5.48
C HIS A 406 0.40 15.60 -4.62
N LYS A 407 1.62 15.86 -4.08
CA LYS A 407 1.90 17.07 -3.31
C LYS A 407 1.79 18.34 -4.17
N LEU A 408 2.40 18.36 -5.36
CA LEU A 408 2.34 19.50 -6.29
C LEU A 408 0.91 19.83 -6.72
N MET A 409 0.09 18.81 -7.01
CA MET A 409 -1.34 18.99 -7.29
C MET A 409 -2.12 19.49 -6.06
N LEU A 410 -1.82 18.99 -4.86
CA LEU A 410 -2.44 19.46 -3.61
C LEU A 410 -2.08 20.93 -3.32
N ASP A 411 -0.86 21.36 -3.64
CA ASP A 411 -0.42 22.75 -3.46
C ASP A 411 -1.14 23.70 -4.44
N LEU A 412 -1.28 23.30 -5.71
CA LEU A 412 -2.12 24.04 -6.67
C LEU A 412 -3.58 24.11 -6.18
N MET A 413 -4.14 23.00 -5.66
CA MET A 413 -5.47 22.92 -5.04
C MET A 413 -5.57 23.60 -3.65
N THR A 414 -4.49 24.19 -3.13
CA THR A 414 -4.48 24.94 -1.85
C THR A 414 -4.26 26.42 -2.06
N TYR A 415 -3.43 26.80 -3.03
CA TYR A 415 -2.96 28.18 -3.19
C TYR A 415 -3.40 28.84 -4.50
N GLY A 416 -3.82 28.07 -5.51
CA GLY A 416 -4.40 28.62 -6.74
C GLY A 416 -5.76 29.25 -6.53
N ASP A 417 -6.17 30.09 -7.47
CA ASP A 417 -7.51 30.68 -7.48
C ASP A 417 -8.59 29.69 -7.98
N ARG A 418 -9.85 30.15 -8.07
CA ARG A 418 -10.99 29.31 -8.43
C ARG A 418 -10.95 28.81 -9.89
N GLU A 419 -10.27 29.51 -10.79
CA GLU A 419 -10.08 29.08 -12.18
C GLU A 419 -9.02 27.97 -12.24
N GLN A 420 -7.86 28.19 -11.62
CA GLN A 420 -6.78 27.20 -11.54
C GLN A 420 -7.23 25.90 -10.86
N GLN A 421 -8.05 26.01 -9.81
CA GLN A 421 -8.67 24.85 -9.13
C GLN A 421 -9.63 24.10 -10.06
N ALA A 422 -10.46 24.79 -10.84
CA ALA A 422 -11.36 24.17 -11.82
C ALA A 422 -10.59 23.46 -12.94
N ASN A 423 -9.56 24.11 -13.51
CA ASN A 423 -8.68 23.53 -14.53
C ASN A 423 -8.03 22.23 -14.05
N LEU A 424 -7.55 22.21 -12.80
CA LEU A 424 -6.96 21.04 -12.17
C LEU A 424 -7.99 19.93 -11.98
N ILE A 425 -9.15 20.25 -11.39
CA ILE A 425 -10.28 19.33 -11.16
C ILE A 425 -10.68 18.65 -12.46
N ASP A 426 -10.91 19.41 -13.53
CA ASP A 426 -11.35 18.88 -14.82
C ASP A 426 -10.31 17.97 -15.47
N SER A 427 -9.04 18.19 -15.18
CA SER A 427 -7.93 17.37 -15.66
C SER A 427 -7.68 16.09 -14.84
N ILE A 428 -8.20 15.97 -13.61
CA ILE A 428 -7.95 14.81 -12.72
C ILE A 428 -9.20 14.06 -12.23
N LYS A 429 -10.42 14.58 -12.43
CA LYS A 429 -11.69 13.98 -11.97
C LYS A 429 -11.95 12.55 -12.46
N ASP A 430 -11.33 12.15 -13.55
CA ASP A 430 -11.38 10.78 -14.09
C ASP A 430 -10.36 9.82 -13.45
N LYS A 431 -9.33 10.32 -12.75
CA LYS A 431 -8.13 9.57 -12.34
C LYS A 431 -7.98 9.35 -10.83
N LEU A 432 -8.94 9.75 -9.99
CA LEU A 432 -8.83 9.65 -8.51
C LEU A 432 -8.26 8.30 -7.99
N PRO A 433 -8.73 7.12 -8.45
CA PRO A 433 -8.18 5.83 -8.00
C PRO A 433 -6.68 5.62 -8.27
N GLU A 434 -6.05 6.44 -9.12
CA GLU A 434 -4.62 6.38 -9.42
C GLU A 434 -3.77 7.09 -8.36
N PHE A 435 -4.30 8.08 -7.62
CA PHE A 435 -3.52 8.93 -6.68
C PHE A 435 -3.97 8.90 -5.20
N ILE A 436 -5.16 8.40 -4.87
CA ILE A 436 -5.69 8.35 -3.48
C ILE A 436 -4.86 7.58 -2.43
N HIS A 437 -3.81 6.88 -2.83
CA HIS A 437 -3.05 5.92 -2.02
C HIS A 437 -1.87 6.53 -1.22
N THR A 438 -1.78 7.86 -1.16
CA THR A 438 -0.79 8.62 -0.36
C THR A 438 -1.52 9.68 0.47
N PRO A 439 -0.93 10.26 1.54
CA PRO A 439 -1.64 11.23 2.37
C PRO A 439 -2.09 12.45 1.55
N ASP A 440 -1.18 13.08 0.81
CA ASP A 440 -1.46 14.24 -0.04
C ASP A 440 -2.49 13.92 -1.13
N GLY A 441 -2.35 12.76 -1.78
CA GLY A 441 -3.26 12.31 -2.83
C GLY A 441 -4.67 12.03 -2.32
N SER A 442 -4.81 11.55 -1.08
CA SER A 442 -6.12 11.42 -0.43
C SER A 442 -6.74 12.77 -0.10
N GLU A 443 -5.99 13.75 0.40
CA GLU A 443 -6.56 15.09 0.66
C GLU A 443 -6.93 15.81 -0.64
N LEU A 444 -6.10 15.70 -1.68
CA LEU A 444 -6.43 16.20 -3.03
C LEU A 444 -7.72 15.59 -3.54
N ALA A 445 -7.87 14.26 -3.50
CA ALA A 445 -9.05 13.57 -4.00
C ALA A 445 -10.32 13.98 -3.24
N MET A 446 -10.23 14.15 -1.92
CA MET A 446 -11.36 14.68 -1.12
C MET A 446 -11.74 16.11 -1.54
N ARG A 447 -10.76 17.00 -1.76
CA ARG A 447 -11.03 18.37 -2.25
C ARG A 447 -11.63 18.39 -3.66
N VAL A 448 -11.22 17.49 -4.56
CA VAL A 448 -11.85 17.34 -5.89
C VAL A 448 -13.30 16.87 -5.74
N VAL A 449 -13.55 15.89 -4.88
CA VAL A 449 -14.90 15.37 -4.58
C VAL A 449 -15.82 16.46 -4.03
N TRP A 450 -15.35 17.32 -3.12
CA TRP A 450 -16.14 18.43 -2.56
C TRP A 450 -16.38 19.57 -3.56
N ASN A 451 -15.43 19.89 -4.43
CA ASN A 451 -15.52 21.01 -5.38
C ASN A 451 -15.98 20.60 -6.80
N THR A 452 -16.41 19.35 -7.01
CA THR A 452 -17.03 18.90 -8.28
C THR A 452 -18.54 18.99 -8.25
N ASN A 453 -19.12 19.39 -9.39
CA ASN A 453 -20.57 19.40 -9.62
C ASN A 453 -21.16 17.98 -9.66
N THR A 454 -22.49 17.89 -9.62
CA THR A 454 -23.22 16.60 -9.58
C THR A 454 -22.96 15.70 -10.79
N LYS A 455 -22.74 16.25 -12.00
CA LYS A 455 -22.44 15.46 -13.21
C LYS A 455 -21.07 14.79 -13.09
N ASP A 456 -20.07 15.52 -12.63
CA ASP A 456 -18.69 15.02 -12.47
C ASP A 456 -18.54 14.09 -11.27
N ARG A 457 -19.30 14.29 -10.18
CA ARG A 457 -19.42 13.30 -9.09
C ARG A 457 -19.92 11.94 -9.60
N LYS A 458 -20.83 11.91 -10.59
CA LYS A 458 -21.28 10.65 -11.23
C LYS A 458 -20.19 9.99 -12.07
N LEU A 459 -19.20 10.72 -12.57
CA LEU A 459 -18.01 10.15 -13.22
C LEU A 459 -17.06 9.58 -12.16
N ILE A 460 -16.73 10.38 -11.12
CA ILE A 460 -15.85 9.96 -10.02
C ILE A 460 -16.32 8.63 -9.42
N VAL A 461 -17.60 8.50 -9.05
CA VAL A 461 -18.14 7.28 -8.43
C VAL A 461 -18.04 6.05 -9.35
N LYS A 462 -18.21 6.22 -10.67
CA LYS A 462 -18.05 5.12 -11.64
C LYS A 462 -16.61 4.62 -11.71
N ASN A 463 -15.63 5.49 -11.51
CA ASN A 463 -14.21 5.13 -11.56
C ASN A 463 -13.77 4.29 -10.34
N PHE A 464 -14.57 4.25 -9.26
CA PHE A 464 -14.35 3.35 -8.12
C PHE A 464 -14.94 1.94 -8.31
N LYS A 465 -15.66 1.67 -9.41
CA LYS A 465 -16.16 0.33 -9.73
C LYS A 465 -15.02 -0.68 -9.83
N ASP A 466 -15.21 -1.86 -9.23
CA ASP A 466 -14.23 -2.97 -9.15
C ASP A 466 -12.95 -2.59 -8.37
N LEU A 467 -12.98 -1.46 -7.64
CA LEU A 467 -11.87 -0.88 -6.89
C LEU A 467 -12.30 -0.38 -5.49
N ALA A 468 -13.58 -0.41 -5.14
CA ALA A 468 -14.09 0.14 -3.88
C ALA A 468 -13.53 -0.61 -2.66
N VAL A 469 -13.45 -1.95 -2.71
CA VAL A 469 -12.84 -2.76 -1.65
C VAL A 469 -11.35 -2.46 -1.51
N LYS A 470 -10.64 -2.20 -2.62
CA LYS A 470 -9.23 -1.83 -2.61
C LYS A 470 -9.01 -0.43 -2.02
N ALA A 471 -9.87 0.53 -2.35
CA ALA A 471 -9.83 1.87 -1.76
C ALA A 471 -10.20 1.84 -0.26
N ALA A 472 -11.23 1.07 0.12
CA ALA A 472 -11.67 0.91 1.50
C ALA A 472 -10.58 0.29 2.38
N THR A 473 -9.83 -0.67 1.86
CA THR A 473 -8.77 -1.38 2.60
C THR A 473 -7.41 -0.68 2.61
N ASP A 474 -7.28 0.46 1.93
CA ASP A 474 -6.08 1.30 1.95
C ASP A 474 -6.09 2.34 3.09
N ILE A 475 -4.91 2.64 3.64
CA ILE A 475 -4.70 3.57 4.76
C ILE A 475 -5.12 5.02 4.44
N HIS A 476 -5.00 5.45 3.19
CA HIS A 476 -5.34 6.80 2.73
C HIS A 476 -6.58 6.79 1.83
N GLY A 477 -6.75 5.77 0.98
CA GLY A 477 -7.89 5.62 0.06
C GLY A 477 -9.24 5.61 0.76
N CYS A 478 -9.33 5.03 1.95
CA CYS A 478 -10.57 5.02 2.76
C CYS A 478 -11.10 6.43 3.03
N ARG A 479 -10.23 7.44 3.21
CA ARG A 479 -10.61 8.84 3.42
C ARG A 479 -11.40 9.40 2.23
N THR A 480 -11.08 8.97 1.01
CA THR A 480 -11.77 9.43 -0.21
C THR A 480 -13.16 8.82 -0.33
N LEU A 481 -13.35 7.57 0.09
CA LEU A 481 -14.68 6.97 0.18
C LEU A 481 -15.53 7.67 1.24
N MET A 482 -14.95 8.01 2.41
CA MET A 482 -15.62 8.79 3.45
C MET A 482 -16.11 10.15 2.91
N ALA A 483 -15.28 10.86 2.14
CA ALA A 483 -15.69 12.11 1.49
C ALA A 483 -16.77 11.94 0.42
N ILE A 484 -16.78 10.83 -0.32
CA ILE A 484 -17.85 10.48 -1.27
C ILE A 484 -19.19 10.27 -0.54
N PHE A 485 -19.19 9.50 0.56
CA PHE A 485 -20.36 9.30 1.40
C PHE A 485 -20.86 10.63 2.03
N ASP A 486 -19.94 11.54 2.38
CA ASP A 486 -20.24 12.86 2.93
C ASP A 486 -20.76 13.90 1.90
N CYS A 487 -20.74 13.65 0.59
CA CYS A 487 -21.13 14.67 -0.40
C CYS A 487 -21.89 14.20 -1.66
N VAL A 488 -21.98 12.92 -1.98
CA VAL A 488 -22.64 12.48 -3.22
C VAL A 488 -24.12 12.17 -2.99
N ASP A 489 -24.97 13.10 -3.41
CA ASP A 489 -26.44 13.03 -3.26
C ASP A 489 -27.11 11.93 -4.11
N ASP A 490 -26.43 11.50 -5.19
CA ASP A 490 -26.79 10.33 -6.00
C ASP A 490 -26.32 9.04 -5.31
N THR A 491 -26.92 8.76 -4.17
CA THR A 491 -26.66 7.57 -3.34
C THR A 491 -27.04 6.27 -4.05
N VAL A 492 -27.96 6.29 -5.02
CA VAL A 492 -28.26 5.13 -5.88
C VAL A 492 -27.00 4.72 -6.67
N LEU A 493 -26.28 5.68 -7.22
CA LEU A 493 -25.03 5.43 -7.94
C LEU A 493 -23.89 4.99 -6.99
N VAL A 494 -23.78 5.62 -5.81
CA VAL A 494 -22.79 5.23 -4.78
C VAL A 494 -23.06 3.82 -4.28
N ASN A 495 -24.32 3.47 -4.03
CA ASN A 495 -24.72 2.13 -3.63
C ASN A 495 -24.38 1.10 -4.72
N LYS A 496 -24.67 1.40 -5.99
CA LYS A 496 -24.41 0.50 -7.12
C LYS A 496 -22.92 0.18 -7.33
N PHE A 497 -22.01 1.13 -7.11
CA PHE A 497 -20.59 0.98 -7.46
C PHE A 497 -19.62 0.94 -6.29
N ILE A 498 -20.03 1.34 -5.07
CA ILE A 498 -19.17 1.42 -3.89
C ILE A 498 -19.78 0.61 -2.75
N THR A 499 -20.99 0.95 -2.27
CA THR A 499 -21.57 0.28 -1.09
C THR A 499 -21.84 -1.19 -1.35
N GLN A 500 -22.42 -1.57 -2.50
CA GLN A 500 -22.70 -2.97 -2.81
C GLN A 500 -21.42 -3.81 -2.97
N GLU A 501 -20.35 -3.25 -3.55
CA GLU A 501 -19.06 -3.95 -3.67
C GLU A 501 -18.45 -4.21 -2.28
N ILE A 502 -18.53 -3.21 -1.38
CA ILE A 502 -18.11 -3.31 0.01
C ILE A 502 -18.98 -4.31 0.79
N THR A 503 -20.30 -4.32 0.56
CA THR A 503 -21.26 -5.23 1.21
C THR A 503 -20.99 -6.68 0.80
N ASN A 504 -20.78 -6.93 -0.50
CA ASN A 504 -20.48 -8.27 -1.03
C ASN A 504 -19.12 -8.82 -0.54
N ASN A 505 -18.23 -7.96 -0.06
CA ASN A 505 -16.90 -8.32 0.44
C ASN A 505 -16.71 -7.92 1.91
N VAL A 506 -17.80 -7.82 2.68
CA VAL A 506 -17.80 -7.19 4.02
C VAL A 506 -16.79 -7.81 4.99
N GLY A 507 -16.60 -9.13 4.96
CA GLY A 507 -15.56 -9.80 5.76
C GLY A 507 -14.14 -9.35 5.42
N THR A 508 -13.79 -9.25 4.14
CA THR A 508 -12.47 -8.76 3.69
C THR A 508 -12.24 -7.30 4.06
N VAL A 509 -13.30 -6.48 4.06
CA VAL A 509 -13.24 -5.08 4.49
C VAL A 509 -13.08 -4.98 6.01
N CYS A 510 -13.93 -5.65 6.80
CA CYS A 510 -13.92 -5.57 8.25
C CYS A 510 -12.71 -6.26 8.91
N GLU A 511 -12.11 -7.27 8.27
CA GLU A 511 -10.86 -7.90 8.75
C GLU A 511 -9.60 -7.11 8.35
N SER A 512 -9.72 -6.08 7.51
CA SER A 512 -8.62 -5.17 7.20
C SER A 512 -8.49 -4.08 8.27
N LYS A 513 -7.26 -3.89 8.75
CA LYS A 513 -6.81 -2.81 9.66
C LYS A 513 -7.26 -1.39 9.25
N PHE A 514 -7.53 -1.17 7.96
CA PHE A 514 -8.05 0.10 7.45
C PHE A 514 -9.48 -0.02 6.91
N GLY A 515 -9.83 -1.16 6.29
CA GLY A 515 -11.19 -1.45 5.80
C GLY A 515 -12.26 -1.35 6.88
N ILE A 516 -11.95 -1.78 8.11
CA ILE A 516 -12.85 -1.66 9.26
C ILE A 516 -13.28 -0.21 9.54
N ARG A 517 -12.45 0.78 9.19
CA ARG A 517 -12.82 2.20 9.34
C ARG A 517 -13.87 2.62 8.32
N THR A 518 -13.80 2.09 7.10
CA THR A 518 -14.79 2.34 6.05
C THR A 518 -16.13 1.69 6.41
N ALA A 519 -16.11 0.45 6.90
CA ALA A 519 -17.31 -0.23 7.42
C ALA A 519 -17.90 0.52 8.63
N HIS A 520 -17.08 0.95 9.58
CA HIS A 520 -17.52 1.75 10.73
C HIS A 520 -18.06 3.12 10.31
N TYR A 521 -17.59 3.71 9.21
CA TYR A 521 -18.10 5.00 8.73
C TYR A 521 -19.47 4.87 8.03
N LEU A 522 -19.73 3.73 7.37
CA LEU A 522 -21.07 3.39 6.85
C LEU A 522 -22.07 3.06 7.97
N VAL A 523 -21.61 2.46 9.07
CA VAL A 523 -22.43 2.14 10.25
C VAL A 523 -22.66 3.35 11.14
N HIS A 524 -21.61 4.11 11.42
CA HIS A 524 -21.63 5.27 12.31
C HIS A 524 -20.63 6.33 11.80
N PRO A 525 -21.06 7.24 10.91
CA PRO A 525 -20.20 8.26 10.34
C PRO A 525 -19.71 9.21 11.44
N ARG A 526 -18.41 9.55 11.37
CA ARG A 526 -17.71 10.51 12.25
C ARG A 526 -17.79 10.22 13.75
N ASP A 527 -17.96 8.96 14.16
CA ASP A 527 -17.96 8.56 15.58
C ASP A 527 -16.68 8.99 16.31
N GLY A 528 -16.81 9.90 17.28
CA GLY A 528 -15.70 10.41 18.09
C GLY A 528 -15.05 9.38 19.03
N ARG A 529 -15.62 8.18 19.17
CA ARG A 529 -15.03 7.04 19.91
C ARG A 529 -13.93 6.32 19.12
N VAL A 530 -14.00 6.34 17.79
CA VAL A 530 -13.13 5.55 16.89
C VAL A 530 -12.41 6.42 15.86
N MET A 531 -13.00 7.53 15.41
CA MET A 531 -12.37 8.47 14.49
C MET A 531 -11.37 9.38 15.22
N ARG A 532 -10.16 9.49 14.69
CA ARG A 532 -9.12 10.42 15.18
C ARG A 532 -9.50 11.87 14.84
N LYS A 533 -9.29 12.79 15.78
CA LYS A 533 -9.62 14.22 15.64
C LYS A 533 -9.11 14.86 14.34
N HIS A 534 -7.90 14.54 13.89
CA HIS A 534 -7.37 15.07 12.63
C HIS A 534 -8.14 14.59 11.39
N VAL A 535 -8.66 13.36 11.37
CA VAL A 535 -9.46 12.83 10.25
C VAL A 535 -10.83 13.50 10.24
N TYR A 536 -11.43 13.68 11.41
CA TYR A 536 -12.67 14.47 11.56
C TYR A 536 -12.48 15.90 11.04
N GLN A 537 -11.43 16.61 11.49
CA GLN A 537 -11.13 17.97 11.05
C GLN A 537 -10.80 18.07 9.55
N MET A 538 -10.22 17.01 8.97
CA MET A 538 -9.94 16.92 7.54
C MET A 538 -11.24 16.75 6.74
N LEU A 539 -12.12 15.82 7.12
CA LEU A 539 -13.41 15.58 6.46
C LEU A 539 -14.38 16.77 6.60
N ALA A 540 -14.39 17.44 7.75
CA ALA A 540 -15.23 18.61 8.01
C ALA A 540 -14.93 19.81 7.10
N LYS A 541 -13.76 19.85 6.43
CA LYS A 541 -13.48 20.86 5.38
C LYS A 541 -14.43 20.74 4.17
N GLY A 542 -15.08 19.59 3.99
CA GLY A 542 -16.04 19.34 2.93
C GLY A 542 -17.50 19.61 3.28
N ASP A 543 -17.80 19.97 4.53
CA ASP A 543 -19.18 20.21 4.95
C ASP A 543 -19.77 21.44 4.25
N SER A 544 -21.08 21.41 3.96
CA SER A 544 -21.82 22.51 3.30
C SER A 544 -21.24 22.98 1.95
N ASN A 545 -20.50 22.12 1.23
CA ASN A 545 -19.98 22.44 -0.10
C ASN A 545 -21.09 22.73 -1.13
N GLU A 546 -20.77 23.57 -2.11
CA GLU A 546 -21.71 24.20 -3.06
C GLU A 546 -22.67 23.22 -3.77
N HIS A 547 -22.19 22.01 -4.07
CA HIS A 547 -22.91 21.01 -4.88
C HIS A 547 -23.56 19.88 -4.07
N SER A 548 -23.49 19.91 -2.73
CA SER A 548 -24.24 19.01 -1.84
C SER A 548 -25.53 19.69 -1.40
N LYS A 549 -26.69 19.17 -1.82
CA LYS A 549 -28.02 19.70 -1.48
C LYS A 549 -28.80 18.75 -0.59
N LYS A 550 -28.62 17.43 -0.74
CA LYS A 550 -29.25 16.43 0.14
C LYS A 550 -28.60 16.46 1.53
N PRO A 551 -29.39 16.50 2.64
CA PRO A 551 -28.87 16.42 4.00
C PRO A 551 -27.97 15.20 4.24
N MET A 552 -26.99 15.36 5.15
CA MET A 552 -26.09 14.28 5.55
C MET A 552 -26.86 13.08 6.11
N GLY A 553 -27.91 13.33 6.90
CA GLY A 553 -28.75 12.28 7.49
C GLY A 553 -29.38 11.36 6.45
N GLU A 554 -30.12 11.93 5.49
CA GLU A 554 -30.79 11.18 4.42
C GLU A 554 -29.81 10.30 3.62
N ARG A 555 -28.64 10.86 3.24
CA ARG A 555 -27.63 10.10 2.50
C ARG A 555 -27.13 8.90 3.30
N TYR A 556 -26.85 9.06 4.58
CA TYR A 556 -26.42 7.93 5.40
C TYR A 556 -27.53 6.91 5.62
N THR A 557 -28.80 7.32 5.72
CA THR A 557 -29.94 6.39 5.73
C THR A 557 -30.01 5.56 4.44
N GLU A 558 -29.84 6.19 3.27
CA GLU A 558 -29.83 5.51 1.97
C GLU A 558 -28.62 4.59 1.75
N LEU A 559 -27.44 4.96 2.25
CA LEU A 559 -26.21 4.14 2.19
C LEU A 559 -26.28 2.97 3.17
N PHE A 560 -26.69 3.23 4.42
CA PHE A 560 -26.81 2.23 5.47
C PHE A 560 -27.85 1.16 5.11
N ARG A 561 -28.98 1.54 4.49
CA ARG A 561 -30.01 0.58 4.02
C ARG A 561 -29.46 -0.51 3.08
N VAL A 562 -28.42 -0.21 2.29
CA VAL A 562 -27.75 -1.18 1.40
C VAL A 562 -26.65 -1.94 2.11
N PHE A 563 -25.91 -1.31 3.04
CA PHE A 563 -24.85 -1.99 3.79
C PHE A 563 -25.38 -2.94 4.87
N ALA A 564 -26.47 -2.57 5.54
CA ALA A 564 -27.02 -3.22 6.73
C ALA A 564 -27.23 -4.74 6.57
N PRO A 565 -27.92 -5.26 5.52
CA PRO A 565 -28.17 -6.70 5.41
C PRO A 565 -26.88 -7.51 5.40
N GLY A 566 -25.86 -7.08 4.64
CA GLY A 566 -24.58 -7.78 4.56
C GLY A 566 -23.77 -7.73 5.86
N ILE A 567 -23.69 -6.55 6.51
CA ILE A 567 -22.93 -6.43 7.76
C ILE A 567 -23.58 -7.19 8.92
N PHE A 568 -24.91 -7.15 9.08
CA PHE A 568 -25.59 -7.89 10.15
C PHE A 568 -25.57 -9.41 9.93
N THR A 569 -25.79 -9.90 8.69
CA THR A 569 -25.64 -11.34 8.39
C THR A 569 -24.21 -11.83 8.68
N TRP A 570 -23.19 -11.03 8.29
CA TRP A 570 -21.80 -11.37 8.60
C TRP A 570 -21.48 -11.30 10.10
N MET A 571 -22.03 -10.31 10.82
CA MET A 571 -21.87 -10.18 12.28
C MET A 571 -22.46 -11.37 13.03
N ALA A 572 -23.70 -11.77 12.74
CA ALA A 572 -24.33 -12.94 13.36
C ALA A 572 -23.48 -14.20 13.14
N ALA A 573 -23.04 -14.45 11.91
CA ALA A 573 -22.22 -15.62 11.55
C ALA A 573 -20.79 -15.60 12.12
N ASN A 574 -20.26 -14.46 12.58
CA ASN A 574 -18.87 -14.32 13.04
C ASN A 574 -18.75 -13.76 14.46
N MET A 575 -19.84 -13.64 15.22
CA MET A 575 -19.94 -12.83 16.43
C MET A 575 -18.79 -13.04 17.42
N GLU A 576 -18.38 -14.29 17.65
CA GLU A 576 -17.26 -14.64 18.53
C GLU A 576 -15.94 -13.98 18.08
N LYS A 577 -15.58 -14.12 16.81
CA LYS A 577 -14.38 -13.50 16.22
C LYS A 577 -14.38 -11.98 16.38
N LEU A 578 -15.56 -11.34 16.35
CA LEU A 578 -15.68 -9.89 16.41
C LEU A 578 -15.60 -9.33 17.82
N ILE A 579 -16.31 -9.91 18.79
CA ILE A 579 -16.36 -9.40 20.16
C ILE A 579 -15.23 -9.95 21.05
N PHE A 580 -14.56 -11.02 20.66
CA PHE A 580 -13.34 -11.51 21.33
C PHE A 580 -12.04 -11.03 20.65
N GLY A 581 -12.02 -10.84 19.33
CA GLY A 581 -10.80 -10.57 18.56
C GLY A 581 -10.11 -9.23 18.86
N GLN A 582 -10.71 -8.11 18.48
CA GLN A 582 -10.07 -6.78 18.55
C GLN A 582 -11.04 -5.70 19.06
N VAL A 583 -10.49 -4.58 19.57
CA VAL A 583 -11.32 -3.48 20.06
C VAL A 583 -12.04 -2.75 18.93
N GLU A 584 -11.45 -2.72 17.73
CA GLU A 584 -12.05 -2.15 16.53
C GLU A 584 -13.26 -2.96 16.05
N THR A 585 -13.18 -4.30 16.07
CA THR A 585 -14.32 -5.18 15.71
C THR A 585 -15.41 -5.17 16.77
N ALA A 586 -15.04 -5.14 18.06
CA ALA A 586 -15.98 -4.98 19.15
C ALA A 586 -16.70 -3.62 19.11
N ASN A 587 -15.99 -2.53 18.80
CA ASN A 587 -16.60 -1.21 18.58
C ASN A 587 -17.52 -1.19 17.37
N LEU A 588 -17.17 -1.87 16.26
CA LEU A 588 -18.05 -1.97 15.09
C LEU A 588 -19.37 -2.70 15.41
N VAL A 589 -19.31 -3.81 16.16
CA VAL A 589 -20.50 -4.55 16.63
C VAL A 589 -21.33 -3.70 17.59
N LEU A 590 -20.70 -3.05 18.58
CA LEU A 590 -21.40 -2.15 19.50
C LEU A 590 -22.07 -0.99 18.75
N ALA A 591 -21.34 -0.33 17.85
CA ALA A 591 -21.88 0.74 17.03
C ALA A 591 -23.09 0.23 16.23
N ALA A 592 -22.98 -0.89 15.51
CA ALA A 592 -24.09 -1.40 14.69
C ALA A 592 -25.35 -1.80 15.48
N LEU A 593 -25.21 -2.19 16.75
CA LEU A 593 -26.30 -2.76 17.55
C LEU A 593 -26.82 -1.84 18.67
N GLU A 594 -26.18 -0.71 18.95
CA GLU A 594 -26.76 0.33 19.82
C GLU A 594 -27.85 1.14 19.08
N PRO A 595 -28.92 1.57 19.76
CA PRO A 595 -29.96 2.42 19.16
C PRO A 595 -29.43 3.83 18.85
N ALA A 596 -30.13 4.51 17.94
CA ALA A 596 -29.85 5.90 17.58
C ALA A 596 -30.05 6.87 18.77
N GLY A 597 -29.52 8.09 18.64
CA GLY A 597 -29.63 9.15 19.66
C GLY A 597 -28.37 9.36 20.50
N ASN A 598 -27.24 8.72 20.17
CA ASN A 598 -25.96 9.06 20.79
C ASN A 598 -25.44 10.43 20.28
N LYS A 599 -24.64 11.14 21.09
CA LYS A 599 -24.19 12.52 20.79
C LYS A 599 -23.26 12.71 19.57
N TYR A 600 -22.84 11.63 18.91
CA TYR A 600 -22.02 11.65 17.71
C TYR A 600 -22.84 11.32 16.44
N GLU A 601 -24.05 10.80 16.60
CA GLU A 601 -24.94 10.32 15.54
C GLU A 601 -25.21 11.42 14.49
N ARG A 602 -25.27 11.04 13.21
CA ARG A 602 -25.50 11.96 12.08
C ARG A 602 -26.71 11.65 11.22
N PHE A 603 -27.39 10.54 11.50
CA PHE A 603 -28.61 10.10 10.82
C PHE A 603 -29.46 9.26 11.77
N GLU A 604 -30.76 9.16 11.50
CA GLU A 604 -31.61 8.25 12.26
C GLU A 604 -31.38 6.81 11.78
N ARG A 605 -30.66 6.05 12.59
CA ARG A 605 -30.16 4.72 12.25
C ARG A 605 -31.15 3.63 12.62
N VAL A 606 -32.17 3.48 11.78
CA VAL A 606 -33.14 2.38 11.86
C VAL A 606 -32.46 1.07 11.44
N VAL A 607 -32.48 0.08 12.34
CA VAL A 607 -32.05 -1.30 12.07
C VAL A 607 -33.27 -2.21 12.16
N ASP A 608 -33.47 -3.01 11.10
CA ASP A 608 -34.55 -3.99 11.00
C ASP A 608 -34.44 -5.04 12.14
N PRO A 609 -35.52 -5.33 12.88
CA PRO A 609 -35.53 -6.37 13.90
C PRO A 609 -35.05 -7.74 13.39
N GLN A 610 -35.32 -8.08 12.14
CA GLN A 610 -34.89 -9.34 11.50
C GLN A 610 -33.37 -9.41 11.29
N LEU A 611 -32.67 -8.27 11.25
CA LEU A 611 -31.21 -8.18 11.18
C LEU A 611 -30.56 -8.06 12.57
N ARG A 612 -31.24 -7.38 13.51
CA ARG A 612 -30.82 -7.24 14.91
C ARG A 612 -30.88 -8.57 15.66
N LEU A 613 -32.01 -9.29 15.56
CA LEU A 613 -32.29 -10.49 16.36
C LEU A 613 -31.24 -11.60 16.20
N PRO A 614 -30.82 -12.02 14.97
CA PRO A 614 -29.79 -13.06 14.81
C PRO A 614 -28.43 -12.66 15.42
N CYS A 615 -28.12 -11.36 15.52
CA CYS A 615 -26.92 -10.91 16.22
C CYS A 615 -27.04 -11.04 17.74
N TYR A 616 -28.22 -10.77 18.32
CA TYR A 616 -28.48 -10.96 19.75
C TYR A 616 -28.59 -12.44 20.12
N GLU A 617 -29.14 -13.28 19.24
CA GLU A 617 -29.11 -14.74 19.39
C GLU A 617 -27.67 -15.26 19.34
N ALA A 618 -26.83 -14.81 18.40
CA ALA A 618 -25.41 -15.16 18.37
C ALA A 618 -24.65 -14.72 19.65
N ILE A 619 -25.00 -13.58 20.25
CA ILE A 619 -24.46 -13.16 21.55
C ILE A 619 -24.96 -14.09 22.68
N ALA A 620 -26.22 -14.53 22.64
CA ALA A 620 -26.79 -15.45 23.62
C ALA A 620 -26.21 -16.88 23.52
N GLU A 621 -25.95 -17.41 22.33
CA GLU A 621 -25.24 -18.68 22.15
C GLU A 621 -23.84 -18.64 22.79
N LEU A 622 -23.12 -17.53 22.66
CA LEU A 622 -21.81 -17.33 23.30
C LEU A 622 -21.90 -17.21 24.82
N ALA A 623 -23.06 -16.80 25.35
CA ALA A 623 -23.35 -16.76 26.79
C ALA A 623 -23.81 -18.12 27.36
N LYS A 624 -24.16 -19.11 26.52
CA LYS A 624 -24.48 -20.48 26.96
C LYS A 624 -23.25 -21.31 27.33
N LYS A 625 -22.05 -20.91 26.90
CA LYS A 625 -20.80 -21.58 27.25
C LYS A 625 -20.66 -21.64 28.78
N GLU A 626 -20.02 -22.69 29.31
CA GLU A 626 -19.84 -22.81 30.76
C GLU A 626 -19.00 -21.64 31.28
N PHE A 627 -19.48 -20.98 32.34
CA PHE A 627 -18.75 -19.87 32.94
C PHE A 627 -17.77 -20.39 34.01
N ILE A 628 -16.51 -20.52 33.61
CA ILE A 628 -15.38 -20.75 34.50
C ILE A 628 -14.78 -19.38 34.86
N PRO A 629 -14.86 -18.91 36.13
CA PRO A 629 -14.30 -17.62 36.53
C PRO A 629 -12.79 -17.59 36.39
N CYS A 630 -12.24 -16.47 35.91
CA CYS A 630 -10.81 -16.26 35.70
C CYS A 630 -10.13 -17.26 34.72
N ASP A 631 -10.88 -17.91 33.82
CA ASP A 631 -10.27 -18.64 32.70
C ASP A 631 -9.50 -17.64 31.81
N MET A 632 -8.18 -17.84 31.70
CA MET A 632 -7.26 -16.97 30.96
C MET A 632 -7.16 -17.33 29.48
N ASP A 633 -7.50 -18.56 29.10
CA ASP A 633 -7.38 -19.08 27.73
C ASP A 633 -8.73 -19.04 26.99
N ASN A 634 -9.85 -19.29 27.69
CA ASN A 634 -11.21 -19.31 27.14
C ASN A 634 -12.19 -18.40 27.92
N ALA A 635 -11.72 -17.23 28.37
CA ALA A 635 -12.49 -16.25 29.14
C ALA A 635 -13.94 -16.07 28.62
N HIS A 636 -14.94 -16.29 29.48
CA HIS A 636 -16.36 -16.22 29.12
C HIS A 636 -16.83 -14.81 28.69
N ILE A 637 -17.94 -14.70 27.97
CA ILE A 637 -18.45 -13.42 27.43
C ILE A 637 -18.69 -12.34 28.52
N VAL A 638 -19.06 -12.74 29.73
CA VAL A 638 -19.26 -11.82 30.87
C VAL A 638 -17.97 -11.34 31.51
N GLU A 639 -16.83 -11.99 31.21
CA GLU A 639 -15.52 -11.67 31.80
C GLU A 639 -14.54 -11.10 30.78
N HIS A 640 -14.55 -11.57 29.53
CA HIS A 640 -13.62 -11.13 28.50
C HIS A 640 -13.69 -9.61 28.24
N LYS A 641 -12.52 -8.96 28.11
CA LYS A 641 -12.36 -7.50 28.11
C LYS A 641 -13.21 -6.78 27.07
N TRP A 642 -13.23 -7.26 25.84
CA TRP A 642 -13.97 -6.64 24.74
C TRP A 642 -15.41 -7.14 24.65
N ALA A 643 -15.64 -8.42 24.94
CA ALA A 643 -16.97 -9.02 24.82
C ALA A 643 -17.91 -8.52 25.93
N ASN A 644 -17.44 -8.42 27.18
CA ASN A 644 -18.19 -7.81 28.26
C ASN A 644 -18.39 -6.29 28.05
N PHE A 645 -17.47 -5.60 27.37
CA PHE A 645 -17.65 -4.20 27.01
C PHE A 645 -18.81 -4.00 26.04
N VAL A 646 -18.92 -4.83 24.99
CA VAL A 646 -20.07 -4.83 24.06
C VAL A 646 -21.36 -5.19 24.81
N LEU A 647 -21.36 -6.34 25.48
CA LEU A 647 -22.51 -6.87 26.23
C LEU A 647 -23.06 -5.87 27.26
N SER A 648 -22.20 -5.32 28.13
CA SER A 648 -22.59 -4.35 29.17
C SER A 648 -22.96 -2.97 28.61
N ARG A 649 -22.61 -2.67 27.36
CA ARG A 649 -23.08 -1.45 26.66
C ARG A 649 -24.45 -1.67 26.03
N LEU A 650 -24.65 -2.76 25.30
CA LEU A 650 -25.95 -3.09 24.70
C LEU A 650 -27.04 -3.24 25.78
N LEU A 651 -26.75 -3.95 26.87
CA LEU A 651 -27.66 -4.07 28.02
C LEU A 651 -27.98 -2.76 28.77
N LYS A 652 -27.26 -1.65 28.49
CA LYS A 652 -27.64 -0.30 28.98
C LYS A 652 -28.59 0.43 28.05
N PHE A 653 -28.70 -0.04 26.81
CA PHE A 653 -29.53 0.56 25.77
C PHE A 653 -30.85 -0.22 25.53
N ASP A 654 -30.95 -1.47 26.02
CA ASP A 654 -32.17 -2.30 25.97
C ASP A 654 -33.45 -1.53 26.37
N GLY A 655 -33.40 -0.67 27.39
CA GLY A 655 -34.56 0.13 27.82
C GLY A 655 -35.09 1.12 26.77
N GLY A 656 -34.31 1.42 25.72
CA GLY A 656 -34.71 2.20 24.55
C GLY A 656 -35.18 1.37 23.36
N LEU A 657 -35.31 0.04 23.51
CA LEU A 657 -35.83 -0.89 22.49
C LEU A 657 -37.18 -1.50 22.92
N PRO A 658 -38.03 -1.91 21.96
CA PRO A 658 -39.21 -2.73 22.23
C PRO A 658 -38.85 -4.03 22.99
N GLU A 659 -39.74 -4.53 23.85
CA GLU A 659 -39.42 -5.58 24.82
C GLU A 659 -38.89 -6.88 24.17
N GLU A 660 -39.45 -7.28 23.03
CA GLU A 660 -39.06 -8.47 22.24
C GLU A 660 -37.69 -8.31 21.56
N GLU A 661 -37.29 -7.06 21.28
CA GLU A 661 -36.05 -6.73 20.58
C GLU A 661 -34.85 -6.57 21.50
N ARG A 662 -35.02 -6.67 22.83
CA ARG A 662 -33.95 -6.46 23.81
C ARG A 662 -32.95 -7.62 23.82
N LEU A 663 -31.67 -7.31 24.00
CA LEU A 663 -30.63 -8.33 24.17
C LEU A 663 -30.87 -9.14 25.45
N SER A 664 -31.34 -8.49 26.53
CA SER A 664 -31.68 -9.17 27.77
C SER A 664 -32.78 -10.23 27.62
N THR A 665 -33.75 -10.01 26.74
CA THR A 665 -34.83 -10.98 26.44
C THR A 665 -34.26 -12.24 25.77
N GLN A 666 -33.26 -12.08 24.90
CA GLN A 666 -32.55 -13.23 24.31
C GLN A 666 -31.68 -13.96 25.34
N LEU A 667 -31.05 -13.23 26.28
CA LEU A 667 -30.28 -13.83 27.37
C LEU A 667 -31.15 -14.49 28.44
N ALA A 668 -32.42 -14.08 28.60
CA ALA A 668 -33.36 -14.72 29.52
C ALA A 668 -33.73 -16.16 29.12
N LYS A 669 -33.52 -16.53 27.84
CA LYS A 669 -33.68 -17.90 27.30
C LYS A 669 -32.68 -18.92 27.89
N LEU A 670 -31.61 -18.48 28.57
CA LEU A 670 -30.61 -19.37 29.20
C LEU A 670 -31.17 -20.11 30.43
N THR A 671 -30.47 -21.16 30.88
CA THR A 671 -30.85 -21.86 32.12
C THR A 671 -30.64 -20.96 33.34
N THR A 672 -31.41 -21.23 34.38
CA THR A 672 -31.33 -20.52 35.66
C THR A 672 -29.92 -20.66 36.28
N ASP A 673 -29.27 -21.82 36.12
CA ASP A 673 -27.92 -22.07 36.60
C ASP A 673 -26.84 -21.35 35.78
N GLN A 674 -26.99 -21.26 34.46
CA GLN A 674 -26.10 -20.46 33.60
C GLN A 674 -26.10 -18.99 34.03
N ILE A 675 -27.29 -18.37 34.12
CA ILE A 675 -27.44 -16.97 34.55
C ILE A 675 -26.95 -16.80 36.00
N GLY A 676 -27.32 -17.73 36.88
CA GLY A 676 -26.93 -17.73 38.30
C GLY A 676 -25.42 -17.88 38.52
N SER A 677 -24.69 -18.52 37.61
CA SER A 677 -23.24 -18.70 37.71
C SER A 677 -22.46 -17.38 37.62
N TRP A 678 -22.97 -16.41 36.86
CA TRP A 678 -22.25 -15.17 36.52
C TRP A 678 -21.96 -14.26 37.73
N VAL A 679 -22.59 -14.53 38.89
CA VAL A 679 -22.20 -13.87 40.16
C VAL A 679 -20.75 -14.17 40.57
N GLY A 680 -20.11 -15.18 39.98
CA GLY A 680 -18.72 -15.56 40.24
C GLY A 680 -17.66 -14.53 39.83
N CYS A 681 -18.00 -13.49 39.04
CA CYS A 681 -17.11 -12.36 38.81
C CYS A 681 -17.83 -11.00 38.84
N ASN A 682 -17.10 -9.95 39.22
CA ASN A 682 -17.62 -8.59 39.39
C ASN A 682 -18.31 -8.04 38.11
N LYS A 683 -17.80 -8.40 36.92
CA LYS A 683 -18.39 -8.02 35.62
C LYS A 683 -19.70 -8.76 35.33
N GLY A 684 -19.79 -10.04 35.72
CA GLY A 684 -21.02 -10.81 35.62
C GLY A 684 -22.12 -10.25 36.53
N CYS A 685 -21.80 -9.88 37.77
CA CYS A 685 -22.73 -9.14 38.64
C CYS A 685 -23.25 -7.84 37.99
N PHE A 686 -22.37 -7.03 37.38
CA PHE A 686 -22.81 -5.84 36.64
C PHE A 686 -23.60 -6.15 35.36
N THR A 687 -23.41 -7.32 34.75
CA THR A 687 -24.17 -7.78 33.58
C THR A 687 -25.60 -8.14 33.99
N LEU A 688 -25.74 -8.96 35.04
CA LEU A 688 -27.03 -9.31 35.67
C LEU A 688 -27.79 -8.07 36.15
N LEU A 689 -27.08 -7.09 36.74
CA LEU A 689 -27.68 -5.81 37.14
C LEU A 689 -28.31 -5.08 35.95
N ARG A 690 -27.63 -4.98 34.80
CA ARG A 690 -28.20 -4.31 33.62
C ARG A 690 -29.39 -5.06 33.01
N MET A 691 -29.39 -6.40 33.06
CA MET A 691 -30.57 -7.20 32.70
C MET A 691 -31.77 -6.93 33.62
N TYR A 692 -31.54 -6.75 34.93
CA TYR A 692 -32.61 -6.44 35.89
C TYR A 692 -33.08 -4.97 35.82
N GLU A 693 -32.19 -4.03 35.56
CA GLU A 693 -32.54 -2.62 35.36
C GLU A 693 -33.38 -2.43 34.09
N ASN A 694 -32.90 -2.93 32.94
CA ASN A 694 -33.39 -2.52 31.61
C ASN A 694 -34.19 -3.60 30.85
N GLY A 695 -34.20 -4.85 31.32
CA GLY A 695 -34.93 -5.94 30.66
C GLY A 695 -36.45 -5.88 30.84
N ASN A 696 -37.18 -6.70 30.09
CA ASN A 696 -38.63 -6.87 30.25
C ASN A 696 -39.00 -7.54 31.60
N ALA A 697 -40.29 -7.59 31.93
CA ALA A 697 -40.77 -8.14 33.20
C ALA A 697 -40.34 -9.61 33.43
N GLU A 698 -40.34 -10.43 32.38
CA GLU A 698 -39.86 -11.81 32.44
C GLU A 698 -38.36 -11.89 32.75
N THR A 699 -37.51 -11.09 32.06
CA THR A 699 -36.08 -10.98 32.34
C THR A 699 -35.83 -10.66 33.81
N LYS A 700 -36.56 -9.70 34.39
CA LYS A 700 -36.41 -9.30 35.80
C LYS A 700 -36.73 -10.45 36.75
N LYS A 701 -37.84 -11.17 36.50
CA LYS A 701 -38.22 -12.38 37.24
C LYS A 701 -37.17 -13.49 37.10
N LYS A 702 -36.67 -13.73 35.89
CA LYS A 702 -35.63 -14.73 35.59
C LYS A 702 -34.33 -14.44 36.33
N VAL A 703 -33.84 -13.20 36.32
CA VAL A 703 -32.62 -12.81 37.05
C VAL A 703 -32.82 -12.93 38.57
N LYS A 704 -33.94 -12.43 39.13
CA LYS A 704 -34.23 -12.53 40.58
C LYS A 704 -34.41 -13.99 41.04
N GLY A 705 -34.89 -14.88 40.18
CA GLY A 705 -34.93 -16.34 40.42
C GLY A 705 -33.61 -17.09 40.20
N SER A 706 -32.64 -16.51 39.49
CA SER A 706 -31.34 -17.15 39.19
C SER A 706 -30.25 -16.82 40.21
N VAL A 707 -30.32 -15.66 40.86
CA VAL A 707 -29.29 -15.20 41.81
C VAL A 707 -29.54 -15.75 43.21
N ASN A 708 -28.70 -16.70 43.63
CA ASN A 708 -28.70 -17.20 45.01
C ASN A 708 -28.19 -16.11 45.97
N LEU A 709 -29.12 -15.49 46.70
CA LEU A 709 -28.84 -14.38 47.63
C LEU A 709 -27.80 -14.73 48.72
N LYS A 710 -27.82 -15.96 49.26
CA LYS A 710 -26.84 -16.40 50.27
C LYS A 710 -25.44 -16.50 49.67
N ARG A 711 -25.31 -16.95 48.42
CA ARG A 711 -24.02 -17.05 47.71
C ARG A 711 -23.48 -15.68 47.34
N ILE A 712 -24.30 -14.77 46.79
CA ILE A 712 -23.79 -13.46 46.36
C ILE A 712 -23.33 -12.58 47.53
N GLN A 713 -23.96 -12.74 48.71
CA GLN A 713 -23.55 -12.08 49.95
C GLN A 713 -22.13 -12.45 50.44
N THR A 714 -21.55 -13.57 49.98
CA THR A 714 -20.15 -13.92 50.34
C THR A 714 -19.10 -13.23 49.47
N TYR A 715 -19.49 -12.57 48.37
CA TYR A 715 -18.54 -11.87 47.48
C TYR A 715 -18.37 -10.40 47.86
N SER A 716 -17.15 -10.00 48.20
CA SER A 716 -16.79 -8.61 48.55
C SER A 716 -16.77 -7.61 47.38
N SER A 717 -17.04 -8.08 46.14
CA SER A 717 -16.98 -7.27 44.93
C SER A 717 -18.11 -6.22 44.85
N GLU A 718 -17.83 -5.06 44.27
CA GLU A 718 -18.79 -3.94 44.27
C GLU A 718 -20.06 -4.25 43.46
N GLY A 719 -19.93 -4.96 42.34
CA GLY A 719 -21.06 -5.44 41.55
C GLY A 719 -21.93 -6.41 42.35
N ALA A 720 -21.35 -7.25 43.21
CA ALA A 720 -22.12 -8.17 44.06
C ALA A 720 -22.91 -7.42 45.14
N LYS A 721 -22.33 -6.40 45.80
CA LYS A 721 -23.02 -5.55 46.77
C LYS A 721 -24.21 -4.82 46.14
N ILE A 722 -23.98 -4.18 44.99
CA ILE A 722 -25.02 -3.40 44.28
C ILE A 722 -26.14 -4.33 43.79
N LEU A 723 -25.81 -5.47 43.17
CA LEU A 723 -26.80 -6.44 42.71
C LEU A 723 -27.60 -7.04 43.88
N THR A 724 -26.95 -7.33 45.02
CA THR A 724 -27.65 -7.76 46.23
C THR A 724 -28.66 -6.71 46.67
N LYS A 725 -28.23 -5.45 46.85
CA LYS A 725 -29.10 -4.35 47.27
C LYS A 725 -30.32 -4.15 46.35
N VAL A 726 -30.12 -4.28 45.04
CA VAL A 726 -31.17 -4.10 44.01
C VAL A 726 -32.12 -5.30 43.90
N LEU A 727 -31.70 -6.50 44.30
CA LEU A 727 -32.56 -7.69 44.35
C LEU A 727 -33.26 -7.88 45.70
N THR A 728 -32.74 -7.32 46.79
CA THR A 728 -33.40 -7.28 48.11
C THR A 728 -34.36 -6.11 48.29
N ALA A 729 -34.36 -5.16 47.34
CA ALA A 729 -35.44 -4.22 47.11
C ALA A 729 -36.56 -4.86 46.23
#